data_AF-A0A960UBS6-F1
#
_entry.id   AF-A0A960UBS6-F1
#
_cell.length_a   1.000
_cell.length_b   1.000
_cell.length_c   1.000
_cell.angle_alpha   90.00
_cell.angle_beta   90.00
_cell.angle_gamma   90.00
#
_symmetry.space_group_name_H-M   'P 1'
#
loop_
_entity.id
_entity.type
_entity.pdbx_description
1 polymer ?
#
loop_
_entity_poly.entity_id
_entity_poly.type
_entity_poly.pdbx_seq_one_letter_code
_entity_poly.pdbx_strand_id
1 'polypeptide(L)'
;FLSLKLFLIVLFLSPFSLLFSEEKVFNLQSEIEYSWYSVQSELKGFKNVEWKRPDKKNVKLFSNQKTKHLLLKIKLPNLNLKDPVLYLQTVYQNFEIYYSKNKLYQFGVVGGEYWGSPIHLIEFPKNEDRYFYMRISSDISRVGIKEDIVFGEGKDLILYILKKDIERFVSGILYIFIGMFSSILYFRRKLKEYLAFGLLALCIGFFYISSRATGIQQLLIYSAFNWMYIAVVSLNSIPVFVFWLLYILVQNTKKLILLLLRIHIIFDIYIILMLFFFPPYQNLIYFYILSSASIFIGFLCLSYETTKKNMEARILLIALGINFLAGIHDIMRNFSLLPYDLVIGSKAFFIFIMSIVYLLEKRFSETHKKLELYSRELEYAKNTLEEKVENRTRKLKDSYEEIKQLKYAQDGDYFLTSLIIKPLAKLNINSKRVKVSFFTRQKKQFEFNRKSHRIGGDISIADEIELGGKKFIVFVNGDAMGKSLQGAGGALVFGSVFRSIITQTKSLNTTNISPKSWLIDAVSKLQTIFESFDCSMLISIGFGLIEEKSGMVYYLNAEHPWTVLYRDGKAGYIEDENTTSLKIGFPSSFMQGEVYYIQTLQLKKSDILILGSDGRDDIDESYGREYRINSDPLLFLKAVEEGRGELKYIYKSIVSRGSLVDDISLIKIKYL
;
A
#
# COMPACT_ATOMS: atom_id res chain seq x y z
N PHE A 1 -29.80 -7.97 9.91
CA PHE A 1 -31.07 -8.73 9.74
C PHE A 1 -31.53 -9.49 11.00
N LEU A 2 -30.67 -10.29 11.67
CA LEU A 2 -31.08 -11.02 12.90
C LEU A 2 -31.39 -10.09 14.09
N SER A 3 -30.66 -8.98 14.20
CA SER A 3 -30.85 -7.95 15.24
C SER A 3 -32.21 -7.27 15.18
N LEU A 4 -32.73 -6.98 13.99
CA LEU A 4 -33.99 -6.26 13.80
C LEU A 4 -35.23 -7.12 14.16
N LYS A 5 -35.16 -8.44 13.93
CA LYS A 5 -36.24 -9.39 14.27
C LYS A 5 -36.31 -9.65 15.78
N LEU A 6 -35.17 -9.81 16.45
CA LEU A 6 -35.12 -9.91 17.91
C LEU A 6 -35.62 -8.61 18.59
N PHE A 7 -35.42 -7.49 17.91
CA PHE A 7 -35.76 -6.15 18.37
C PHE A 7 -37.27 -5.81 18.25
N LEU A 8 -37.93 -6.30 17.20
CA LEU A 8 -39.40 -6.23 17.09
C LEU A 8 -40.09 -6.99 18.24
N ILE A 9 -39.51 -8.11 18.69
CA ILE A 9 -40.03 -8.89 19.83
C ILE A 9 -39.97 -8.07 21.14
N VAL A 10 -38.95 -7.22 21.31
CA VAL A 10 -38.80 -6.35 22.49
C VAL A 10 -39.79 -5.19 22.48
N LEU A 11 -40.05 -4.58 21.33
CA LEU A 11 -41.06 -3.52 21.19
C LEU A 11 -42.47 -4.04 21.57
N PHE A 12 -42.71 -5.33 21.32
CA PHE A 12 -43.91 -6.07 21.73
C PHE A 12 -43.93 -6.51 23.20
N LEU A 13 -42.86 -6.30 23.99
CA LEU A 13 -42.86 -6.53 25.45
C LEU A 13 -43.34 -5.31 26.26
N SER A 14 -43.51 -4.14 25.64
CA SER A 14 -44.00 -2.93 26.32
C SER A 14 -45.46 -2.98 26.84
N PRO A 15 -46.40 -3.83 26.34
CA PRO A 15 -47.74 -3.89 26.91
C PRO A 15 -47.88 -4.90 28.06
N PHE A 16 -46.79 -5.43 28.63
CA PHE A 16 -46.89 -6.33 29.80
C PHE A 16 -47.51 -5.67 31.04
N SER A 17 -47.55 -4.33 31.10
CA SER A 17 -48.25 -3.59 32.16
C SER A 17 -49.78 -3.73 32.12
N LEU A 18 -50.36 -4.17 30.99
CA LEU A 18 -51.80 -4.38 30.79
C LEU A 18 -52.28 -5.79 31.19
N LEU A 19 -51.38 -6.72 31.51
CA LEU A 19 -51.71 -8.13 31.77
C LEU A 19 -52.00 -8.46 33.25
N PHE A 20 -51.88 -7.49 34.17
CA PHE A 20 -52.04 -7.72 35.60
C PHE A 20 -53.37 -7.18 36.12
N SER A 21 -54.05 -7.99 36.95
CA SER A 21 -55.36 -7.76 37.57
C SER A 21 -55.40 -6.51 38.46
N GLU A 22 -56.60 -6.07 38.86
CA GLU A 22 -56.80 -4.99 39.85
C GLU A 22 -56.01 -5.28 41.14
N GLU A 23 -55.07 -4.39 41.45
CA GLU A 23 -54.22 -4.44 42.65
C GLU A 23 -54.97 -3.78 43.83
N LYS A 24 -55.03 -4.42 45.00
CA LYS A 24 -55.55 -3.78 46.23
C LYS A 24 -54.48 -2.89 46.87
N VAL A 25 -54.12 -1.85 46.14
CA VAL A 25 -53.00 -0.96 46.47
C VAL A 25 -53.51 0.46 46.59
N PHE A 26 -53.18 1.13 47.70
CA PHE A 26 -53.69 2.45 48.05
C PHE A 26 -52.55 3.43 48.27
N ASN A 27 -52.53 4.51 47.51
CA ASN A 27 -51.56 5.60 47.69
C ASN A 27 -52.02 6.53 48.83
N LEU A 28 -51.22 6.64 49.89
CA LEU A 28 -51.52 7.39 51.10
C LEU A 28 -51.06 8.86 51.05
N GLN A 29 -50.53 9.36 49.93
CA GLN A 29 -50.01 10.73 49.81
C GLN A 29 -51.04 11.83 50.12
N SER A 30 -52.32 11.61 49.79
CA SER A 30 -53.40 12.56 50.08
C SER A 30 -53.83 12.58 51.55
N GLU A 31 -53.36 11.63 52.36
CA GLU A 31 -53.77 11.44 53.75
C GLU A 31 -52.68 11.82 54.76
N ILE A 32 -51.70 12.63 54.34
CA ILE A 32 -50.55 13.04 55.16
C ILE A 32 -50.79 14.38 55.86
N GLU A 33 -50.60 14.37 57.17
CA GLU A 33 -50.41 15.56 58.00
C GLU A 33 -48.94 15.61 58.45
N TYR A 34 -48.31 16.79 58.45
CA TYR A 34 -46.91 16.94 58.83
C TYR A 34 -46.70 17.99 59.92
N SER A 35 -45.61 17.83 60.68
CA SER A 35 -45.16 18.84 61.64
C SER A 35 -43.64 18.85 61.74
N TRP A 36 -43.06 20.03 61.89
CA TRP A 36 -41.63 20.24 62.13
C TRP A 36 -41.40 20.50 63.61
N TYR A 37 -40.39 19.88 64.22
CA TYR A 37 -40.10 20.06 65.64
C TYR A 37 -38.61 20.25 65.92
N SER A 38 -38.29 20.95 67.02
CA SER A 38 -36.93 21.16 67.54
C SER A 38 -36.69 20.30 68.79
N VAL A 39 -35.45 19.83 68.96
CA VAL A 39 -35.03 18.79 69.92
C VAL A 39 -35.27 19.15 71.41
N GLN A 40 -35.68 20.38 71.74
CA GLN A 40 -35.93 20.80 73.13
C GLN A 40 -37.23 20.25 73.77
N SER A 41 -37.92 19.30 73.14
CA SER A 41 -39.16 18.71 73.66
C SER A 41 -39.11 17.18 73.67
N GLU A 42 -38.16 16.60 74.41
CA GLU A 42 -38.23 15.18 74.75
C GLU A 42 -39.30 14.94 75.84
N LEU A 43 -40.11 13.89 75.62
CA LEU A 43 -40.90 13.15 76.62
C LEU A 43 -42.24 13.73 77.12
N LYS A 44 -43.06 14.34 76.25
CA LYS A 44 -44.53 14.32 76.43
C LYS A 44 -45.22 13.93 75.13
N GLY A 45 -45.42 12.62 74.95
CA GLY A 45 -45.77 11.99 73.68
C GLY A 45 -46.88 12.69 72.90
N PHE A 46 -46.63 12.98 71.62
CA PHE A 46 -47.51 13.40 70.50
C PHE A 46 -48.73 14.32 70.76
N LYS A 47 -49.02 14.75 71.99
CA LYS A 47 -50.28 15.39 72.40
C LYS A 47 -50.32 16.90 72.13
N ASN A 48 -49.16 17.54 71.94
CA ASN A 48 -49.05 19.00 71.75
C ASN A 48 -48.45 19.38 70.38
N VAL A 49 -48.61 18.55 69.35
CA VAL A 49 -48.07 18.82 68.01
C VAL A 49 -49.14 19.46 67.13
N GLU A 50 -48.86 20.66 66.60
CA GLU A 50 -49.70 21.27 65.56
C GLU A 50 -49.45 20.58 64.22
N TRP A 51 -50.50 19.99 63.65
CA TRP A 51 -50.46 19.26 62.39
C TRP A 51 -50.87 20.17 61.23
N LYS A 52 -50.07 20.21 60.17
CA LYS A 52 -50.36 20.96 58.93
C LYS A 52 -50.63 20.00 57.79
N ARG A 53 -51.56 20.36 56.90
CA ARG A 53 -51.77 19.65 55.63
C ARG A 53 -50.90 20.28 54.53
N PRO A 54 -50.31 19.49 53.63
CA PRO A 54 -49.50 20.03 52.53
C PRO A 54 -50.38 20.74 51.48
N ASP A 55 -49.91 21.90 50.98
CA ASP A 55 -50.60 22.71 49.96
C ASP A 55 -50.65 22.05 48.56
N LYS A 56 -49.83 21.02 48.33
CA LYS A 56 -49.73 20.24 47.07
C LYS A 56 -49.69 18.75 47.41
N LYS A 57 -49.90 17.87 46.40
CA LYS A 57 -49.81 16.39 46.52
C LYS A 57 -48.50 15.85 47.14
N ASN A 58 -47.47 16.69 47.29
CA ASN A 58 -46.19 16.33 47.89
C ASN A 58 -45.96 17.14 49.18
N VAL A 59 -45.59 16.47 50.27
CA VAL A 59 -45.07 17.12 51.48
C VAL A 59 -43.78 17.85 51.13
N LYS A 60 -43.65 19.14 51.50
CA LYS A 60 -42.47 19.97 51.18
C LYS A 60 -41.19 19.24 51.62
N LEU A 61 -40.37 18.85 50.64
CA LEU A 61 -39.12 18.09 50.79
C LEU A 61 -37.94 18.90 51.35
N PHE A 62 -38.14 20.19 51.61
CA PHE A 62 -37.09 21.13 52.00
C PHE A 62 -37.33 21.63 53.43
N SER A 63 -36.33 21.47 54.28
CA SER A 63 -36.31 22.02 55.64
C SER A 63 -35.92 23.50 55.59
N ASN A 64 -36.69 24.37 56.26
CA ASN A 64 -36.15 25.66 56.68
C ASN A 64 -35.10 25.38 57.76
N GLN A 65 -33.87 25.85 57.53
CA GLN A 65 -32.59 25.49 58.16
C GLN A 65 -32.50 25.36 59.71
N LYS A 66 -33.59 25.56 60.47
CA LYS A 66 -33.62 25.45 61.93
C LYS A 66 -34.25 24.17 62.49
N THR A 67 -34.90 23.32 61.67
CA THR A 67 -35.53 22.06 62.15
C THR A 67 -35.07 20.85 61.36
N LYS A 68 -34.31 19.95 62.01
CA LYS A 68 -33.72 18.73 61.42
C LYS A 68 -34.62 17.48 61.44
N HIS A 69 -35.81 17.59 62.04
CA HIS A 69 -36.70 16.46 62.22
C HIS A 69 -38.11 16.75 61.72
N LEU A 70 -38.64 15.82 60.93
CA LEU A 70 -39.96 15.86 60.32
C LEU A 70 -40.82 14.74 60.90
N LEU A 71 -41.99 15.10 61.43
CA LEU A 71 -43.01 14.15 61.84
C LEU A 71 -44.09 14.10 60.76
N LEU A 72 -44.43 12.89 60.32
CA LEU A 72 -45.56 12.62 59.45
C LEU A 72 -46.59 11.81 60.23
N LYS A 73 -47.86 12.20 60.12
CA LYS A 73 -49.01 11.45 60.60
C LYS A 73 -49.82 11.06 59.37
N ILE A 74 -49.99 9.76 59.19
CA ILE A 74 -50.60 9.21 57.98
C ILE A 74 -51.78 8.36 58.41
N LYS A 75 -52.93 8.59 57.77
CA LYS A 75 -54.14 7.82 58.01
C LYS A 75 -54.09 6.52 57.19
N LEU A 76 -54.53 5.42 57.79
CA LEU A 76 -54.67 4.14 57.10
C LEU A 76 -56.10 3.98 56.57
N PRO A 77 -56.27 3.39 55.37
CA PRO A 77 -57.59 3.11 54.81
C PRO A 77 -58.27 2.00 55.63
N ASN A 78 -59.58 2.14 55.85
CA ASN A 78 -60.36 1.17 56.63
C ASN A 78 -60.69 -0.06 55.78
N LEU A 79 -59.73 -0.98 55.64
CA LEU A 79 -59.80 -2.13 54.75
C LEU A 79 -59.41 -3.42 55.47
N ASN A 80 -60.10 -4.51 55.15
CA ASN A 80 -59.82 -5.83 55.71
C ASN A 80 -58.73 -6.54 54.88
N LEU A 81 -57.47 -6.17 55.09
CA LEU A 81 -56.31 -6.75 54.41
C LEU A 81 -55.81 -8.01 55.13
N LYS A 82 -55.50 -9.08 54.37
CA LYS A 82 -54.98 -10.34 54.94
C LYS A 82 -53.52 -10.24 55.39
N ASP A 83 -52.73 -9.48 54.65
CA ASP A 83 -51.29 -9.26 54.85
C ASP A 83 -50.97 -7.78 54.55
N PRO A 84 -51.25 -6.87 55.50
CA PRO A 84 -51.08 -5.44 55.28
C PRO A 84 -49.61 -5.06 55.31
N VAL A 85 -49.11 -4.54 54.19
CA VAL A 85 -47.72 -4.12 54.03
C VAL A 85 -47.68 -2.66 53.59
N LEU A 86 -46.70 -1.92 54.10
CA LEU A 86 -46.37 -0.56 53.68
C LEU A 86 -45.13 -0.59 52.80
N TYR A 87 -45.28 -0.09 51.58
CA TYR A 87 -44.19 0.13 50.63
C TYR A 87 -43.72 1.59 50.65
N LEU A 88 -42.42 1.77 50.91
CA LEU A 88 -41.74 3.06 50.86
C LEU A 88 -40.53 2.95 49.91
N GLN A 89 -40.57 3.64 48.77
CA GLN A 89 -39.50 3.54 47.76
C GLN A 89 -38.29 4.43 48.03
N THR A 90 -38.50 5.64 48.60
CA THR A 90 -37.40 6.58 48.85
C THR A 90 -37.73 7.51 50.01
N VAL A 91 -37.25 7.14 51.19
CA VAL A 91 -37.20 8.03 52.35
C VAL A 91 -35.84 8.72 52.37
N TYR A 92 -35.84 10.05 52.53
CA TYR A 92 -34.62 10.81 52.70
C TYR A 92 -34.11 10.60 54.14
N GLN A 93 -33.05 9.79 54.26
CA GLN A 93 -32.33 9.42 55.49
C GLN A 93 -33.04 8.45 56.44
N ASN A 94 -32.57 8.43 57.70
CA ASN A 94 -32.94 7.49 58.74
C ASN A 94 -34.30 7.87 59.34
N PHE A 95 -35.14 6.87 59.57
CA PHE A 95 -36.50 7.09 60.04
C PHE A 95 -36.99 5.97 60.96
N GLU A 96 -37.99 6.33 61.76
CA GLU A 96 -38.71 5.42 62.65
C GLU A 96 -40.19 5.49 62.33
N ILE A 97 -40.88 4.36 62.40
CA ILE A 97 -42.34 4.26 62.29
C ILE A 97 -42.89 3.78 63.61
N TYR A 98 -43.91 4.48 64.09
CA TYR A 98 -44.64 4.21 65.31
C TYR A 98 -46.10 3.88 64.97
N TYR A 99 -46.59 2.78 65.52
CA TYR A 99 -47.98 2.32 65.40
C TYR A 99 -48.47 1.91 66.79
N SER A 100 -49.68 2.34 67.18
CA SER A 100 -50.25 2.07 68.51
C SER A 100 -49.32 2.38 69.69
N LYS A 101 -48.62 3.52 69.59
CA LYS A 101 -47.61 4.04 70.56
C LYS A 101 -46.33 3.20 70.69
N ASN A 102 -46.21 2.09 69.96
CA ASN A 102 -45.02 1.26 69.91
C ASN A 102 -44.19 1.57 68.66
N LYS A 103 -42.88 1.40 68.75
CA LYS A 103 -41.99 1.49 67.58
C LYS A 103 -42.16 0.21 66.74
N LEU A 104 -42.69 0.35 65.52
CA LEU A 104 -42.95 -0.76 64.59
C LEU A 104 -41.70 -1.08 63.75
N TYR A 105 -41.04 -0.06 63.22
CA TYR A 105 -39.91 -0.22 62.30
C TYR A 105 -38.90 0.90 62.50
N GLN A 106 -37.63 0.59 62.27
CA GLN A 106 -36.54 1.55 62.33
C GLN A 106 -35.56 1.27 61.20
N PHE A 107 -35.21 2.32 60.45
CA PHE A 107 -34.16 2.28 59.45
C PHE A 107 -33.07 3.29 59.83
N GLY A 108 -31.87 2.78 60.11
CA GLY A 108 -30.73 3.56 60.59
C GLY A 108 -30.93 4.09 62.02
N VAL A 109 -30.02 4.97 62.43
CA VAL A 109 -30.12 5.70 63.71
C VAL A 109 -30.57 7.12 63.42
N VAL A 110 -31.60 7.61 64.11
CA VAL A 110 -32.09 8.98 63.95
C VAL A 110 -30.96 9.96 64.30
N GLY A 111 -30.45 10.70 63.31
CA GLY A 111 -29.28 11.59 63.44
C GLY A 111 -27.91 10.92 63.23
N GLY A 112 -27.89 9.66 62.76
CA GLY A 112 -26.69 8.93 62.35
C GLY A 112 -26.41 9.01 60.84
N GLU A 113 -25.39 8.30 60.39
CA GLU A 113 -24.94 8.31 58.99
C GLU A 113 -26.01 7.82 58.00
N TYR A 114 -25.92 8.27 56.75
CA TYR A 114 -26.85 7.93 55.68
C TYR A 114 -26.58 6.52 55.12
N TRP A 115 -27.51 5.58 55.35
CA TRP A 115 -27.39 4.18 54.94
C TRP A 115 -27.95 3.90 53.53
N GLY A 116 -28.10 4.93 52.69
CA GLY A 116 -28.75 4.81 51.39
C GLY A 116 -30.26 5.06 51.44
N SER A 117 -30.93 4.81 50.31
CA SER A 117 -32.40 4.85 50.22
C SER A 117 -32.90 3.56 49.58
N PRO A 118 -32.90 2.44 50.34
CA PRO A 118 -33.55 1.23 49.89
C PRO A 118 -35.08 1.40 49.76
N ILE A 119 -35.70 0.45 49.08
CA ILE A 119 -37.11 0.17 49.22
C ILE A 119 -37.34 -0.49 50.59
N HIS A 120 -38.43 -0.13 51.23
CA HIS A 120 -38.86 -0.75 52.47
C HIS A 120 -40.23 -1.38 52.25
N LEU A 121 -40.35 -2.66 52.59
CA LEU A 121 -41.59 -3.40 52.71
C LEU A 121 -41.77 -3.69 54.19
N ILE A 122 -42.75 -3.05 54.82
CA ILE A 122 -42.93 -3.07 56.27
C ILE A 122 -44.27 -3.72 56.58
N GLU A 123 -44.25 -4.85 57.27
CA GLU A 123 -45.45 -5.56 57.70
C GLU A 123 -46.15 -4.80 58.84
N PHE A 124 -47.48 -4.64 58.73
CA PHE A 124 -48.30 -4.01 59.75
C PHE A 124 -49.08 -5.06 60.56
N PRO A 125 -49.22 -4.89 61.88
CA PRO A 125 -50.12 -5.72 62.66
C PRO A 125 -51.59 -5.46 62.28
N LYS A 126 -52.43 -6.48 62.40
CA LYS A 126 -53.86 -6.39 62.03
C LYS A 126 -54.65 -5.56 63.06
N ASN A 127 -55.19 -4.42 62.61
CA ASN A 127 -56.31 -3.68 63.20
C ASN A 127 -56.19 -3.29 64.69
N GLU A 128 -55.43 -2.23 65.00
CA GLU A 128 -55.51 -1.58 66.33
C GLU A 128 -55.64 -0.04 66.27
N ASP A 129 -55.02 0.64 65.29
CA ASP A 129 -55.08 2.10 65.12
C ASP A 129 -55.32 2.57 63.68
N ARG A 130 -56.01 3.72 63.53
CA ARG A 130 -56.29 4.36 62.23
C ARG A 130 -55.16 5.25 61.70
N TYR A 131 -54.12 5.47 62.51
CA TYR A 131 -53.00 6.35 62.16
C TYR A 131 -51.68 5.68 62.51
N PHE A 132 -50.68 5.90 61.68
CA PHE A 132 -49.28 5.67 62.05
C PHE A 132 -48.49 6.97 61.96
N TYR A 133 -47.41 7.02 62.74
CA TYR A 133 -46.54 8.18 62.83
C TYR A 133 -45.16 7.80 62.30
N MET A 134 -44.57 8.67 61.50
CA MET A 134 -43.23 8.48 60.98
C MET A 134 -42.37 9.66 61.39
N ARG A 135 -41.23 9.34 62.00
CA ARG A 135 -40.22 10.32 62.42
C ARG A 135 -39.04 10.20 61.47
N ILE A 136 -38.77 11.27 60.72
CA ILE A 136 -37.66 11.35 59.77
C ILE A 136 -36.66 12.37 60.28
N SER A 137 -35.40 11.98 60.37
CA SER A 137 -34.29 12.88 60.69
C SER A 137 -33.38 12.99 59.49
N SER A 138 -32.98 14.22 59.14
CA SER A 138 -32.02 14.40 58.06
C SER A 138 -31.01 15.49 58.35
N ASP A 139 -29.73 15.15 58.17
CA ASP A 139 -28.58 16.07 58.20
C ASP A 139 -28.31 16.77 56.86
N ILE A 140 -29.14 16.55 55.84
CA ILE A 140 -29.04 17.18 54.53
C ILE A 140 -30.23 18.15 54.35
N SER A 141 -30.09 19.13 53.45
CA SER A 141 -31.14 20.12 53.13
C SER A 141 -32.50 19.53 52.67
N ARG A 142 -32.57 18.21 52.43
CA ARG A 142 -33.80 17.50 52.05
C ARG A 142 -34.23 16.53 53.15
N VAL A 143 -35.49 16.63 53.58
CA VAL A 143 -36.11 15.75 54.58
C VAL A 143 -37.50 15.38 54.09
N GLY A 144 -37.87 14.10 54.14
CA GLY A 144 -39.21 13.64 53.71
C GLY A 144 -39.18 12.40 52.85
N ILE A 145 -40.28 12.15 52.14
CA ILE A 145 -40.48 11.00 51.26
C ILE A 145 -40.65 11.52 49.83
N LYS A 146 -39.82 11.06 48.89
CA LYS A 146 -39.79 11.57 47.51
C LYS A 146 -40.88 10.99 46.61
N GLU A 147 -41.26 9.74 46.87
CA GLU A 147 -42.13 8.95 46.01
C GLU A 147 -43.43 8.53 46.75
N ASP A 148 -44.24 7.72 46.09
CA ASP A 148 -45.53 7.26 46.62
C ASP A 148 -45.36 6.45 47.91
N ILE A 149 -46.23 6.74 48.87
CA ILE A 149 -46.40 5.95 50.09
C ILE A 149 -47.56 5.02 49.79
N VAL A 150 -47.28 3.72 49.71
CA VAL A 150 -48.24 2.79 49.17
C VAL A 150 -48.54 1.71 50.20
N PHE A 151 -49.81 1.44 50.45
CA PHE A 151 -50.26 0.45 51.43
C PHE A 151 -51.24 -0.52 50.77
N GLY A 152 -51.10 -1.82 51.04
CA GLY A 152 -51.90 -2.85 50.37
C GLY A 152 -51.57 -4.25 50.81
N GLU A 153 -52.10 -5.24 50.08
CA GLU A 153 -51.69 -6.65 50.26
C GLU A 153 -50.25 -6.85 49.78
N GLY A 154 -49.43 -7.59 50.55
CA GLY A 154 -48.00 -7.78 50.23
C GLY A 154 -47.73 -8.31 48.80
N LYS A 155 -48.56 -9.25 48.31
CA LYS A 155 -48.46 -9.78 46.94
C LYS A 155 -48.76 -8.73 45.87
N ASP A 156 -49.77 -7.90 46.10
CA ASP A 156 -50.18 -6.85 45.16
C ASP A 156 -49.13 -5.73 45.12
N LEU A 157 -48.45 -5.46 46.23
CA LEU A 157 -47.33 -4.49 46.27
C LEU A 157 -46.11 -4.96 45.48
N ILE A 158 -45.80 -6.27 45.49
CA ILE A 158 -44.73 -6.81 44.64
C ILE A 158 -45.10 -6.65 43.16
N LEU A 159 -46.35 -6.91 42.78
CA LEU A 159 -46.85 -6.69 41.41
C LEU A 159 -46.80 -5.21 41.02
N TYR A 160 -47.17 -4.31 41.93
CA TYR A 160 -47.07 -2.87 41.74
C TYR A 160 -45.62 -2.42 41.45
N ILE A 161 -44.65 -2.91 42.22
CA ILE A 161 -43.21 -2.62 42.01
C ILE A 161 -42.77 -3.15 40.64
N LEU A 162 -43.12 -4.40 40.31
CA LEU A 162 -42.78 -4.99 39.03
C LEU A 162 -43.35 -4.17 37.86
N LYS A 163 -44.64 -3.83 37.90
CA LYS A 163 -45.32 -3.05 36.85
C LYS A 163 -44.73 -1.66 36.68
N LYS A 164 -44.35 -1.00 37.77
CA LYS A 164 -43.74 0.34 37.77
C LYS A 164 -42.34 0.34 37.12
N ASP A 165 -41.56 -0.72 37.36
CA ASP A 165 -40.13 -0.72 37.03
C ASP A 165 -39.74 -1.60 35.83
N ILE A 166 -40.63 -2.46 35.34
CA ILE A 166 -40.34 -3.45 34.29
C ILE A 166 -39.75 -2.81 33.03
N GLU A 167 -40.28 -1.65 32.60
CA GLU A 167 -39.78 -0.95 31.40
C GLU A 167 -38.29 -0.61 31.54
N ARG A 168 -37.89 -0.04 32.67
CA ARG A 168 -36.50 0.36 32.93
C ARG A 168 -35.59 -0.85 33.09
N PHE A 169 -36.05 -1.84 33.85
CA PHE A 169 -35.27 -3.04 34.14
C PHE A 169 -35.00 -3.85 32.87
N VAL A 170 -36.02 -4.10 32.05
CA VAL A 170 -35.90 -4.81 30.77
C VAL A 170 -35.05 -4.01 29.78
N SER A 171 -35.26 -2.69 29.67
CA SER A 171 -34.42 -1.82 28.82
C SER A 171 -32.95 -1.89 29.24
N GLY A 172 -32.68 -1.87 30.55
CA GLY A 172 -31.33 -1.97 31.10
C GLY A 172 -30.62 -3.27 30.70
N ILE A 173 -31.30 -4.41 30.88
CA ILE A 173 -30.80 -5.73 30.47
C ILE A 173 -30.52 -5.76 28.97
N LEU A 174 -31.44 -5.24 28.17
CA LEU A 174 -31.29 -5.20 26.71
C LEU A 174 -30.09 -4.36 26.28
N TYR A 175 -29.88 -3.19 26.88
CA TYR A 175 -28.72 -2.36 26.57
C TYR A 175 -27.41 -3.04 26.96
N ILE A 176 -27.39 -3.82 28.06
CA ILE A 176 -26.23 -4.63 28.41
C ILE A 176 -25.96 -5.67 27.32
N PHE A 177 -26.97 -6.41 26.87
CA PHE A 177 -26.80 -7.38 25.78
C PHE A 177 -26.33 -6.74 24.48
N ILE A 178 -26.92 -5.61 24.07
CA ILE A 178 -26.49 -4.86 22.88
C ILE A 178 -25.04 -4.39 23.05
N GLY A 179 -24.68 -3.89 24.23
CA GLY A 179 -23.36 -3.40 24.55
C GLY A 179 -22.29 -4.48 24.51
N MET A 180 -22.56 -5.65 25.11
CA MET A 180 -21.69 -6.83 25.03
C MET A 180 -21.53 -7.30 23.58
N PHE A 181 -22.64 -7.45 22.85
CA PHE A 181 -22.61 -7.89 21.47
C PHE A 181 -21.80 -6.95 20.57
N SER A 182 -22.02 -5.63 20.69
CA SER A 182 -21.24 -4.64 19.94
C SER A 182 -19.77 -4.65 20.32
N SER A 183 -19.44 -4.82 21.61
CA SER A 183 -18.04 -4.93 22.07
C SER A 183 -17.36 -6.19 21.53
N ILE A 184 -18.06 -7.32 21.39
CA ILE A 184 -17.55 -8.52 20.73
C ILE A 184 -17.31 -8.28 19.24
N LEU A 185 -18.21 -7.55 18.56
CA LEU A 185 -18.03 -7.19 17.15
C LEU A 185 -16.78 -6.35 16.91
N TYR A 186 -16.34 -5.55 17.88
CA TYR A 186 -15.05 -4.85 17.78
C TYR A 186 -13.88 -5.82 17.60
N PHE A 187 -13.85 -6.96 18.31
CA PHE A 187 -12.74 -7.91 18.15
C PHE A 187 -12.69 -8.55 16.76
N ARG A 188 -13.85 -8.74 16.13
CA ARG A 188 -13.96 -9.27 14.75
C ARG A 188 -13.68 -8.22 13.68
N ARG A 189 -14.15 -6.98 13.88
CA ARG A 189 -14.16 -5.93 12.85
C ARG A 189 -13.04 -4.90 13.02
N LYS A 190 -12.46 -4.78 14.22
CA LYS A 190 -11.44 -3.79 14.62
C LYS A 190 -11.83 -2.32 14.41
N LEU A 191 -13.13 -2.05 14.26
CA LEU A 191 -13.69 -0.72 14.09
C LEU A 191 -14.06 -0.10 15.45
N LYS A 192 -13.44 1.03 15.79
CA LYS A 192 -13.55 1.68 17.11
C LYS A 192 -14.99 2.10 17.44
N GLU A 193 -15.82 2.34 16.43
CA GLU A 193 -17.24 2.70 16.58
C GLU A 193 -18.02 1.65 17.36
N TYR A 194 -17.75 0.36 17.12
CA TYR A 194 -18.44 -0.74 17.80
C TYR A 194 -18.07 -0.83 19.27
N LEU A 195 -16.82 -0.51 19.62
CA LEU A 195 -16.37 -0.48 21.01
C LEU A 195 -16.94 0.73 21.75
N ALA A 196 -16.89 1.92 21.14
CA ALA A 196 -17.47 3.14 21.71
C ALA A 196 -18.98 3.00 21.97
N PHE A 197 -19.72 2.50 20.98
CA PHE A 197 -21.14 2.21 21.13
C PHE A 197 -21.41 1.08 22.14
N GLY A 198 -20.57 0.04 22.15
CA GLY A 198 -20.70 -1.08 23.07
C GLY A 198 -20.58 -0.67 24.53
N LEU A 199 -19.54 0.10 24.87
CA LEU A 199 -19.33 0.63 26.22
C LEU A 199 -20.40 1.66 26.61
N LEU A 200 -20.84 2.51 25.68
CA LEU A 200 -21.97 3.42 25.91
C LEU A 200 -23.24 2.66 26.31
N ALA A 201 -23.62 1.64 25.55
CA ALA A 201 -24.81 0.84 25.82
C ALA A 201 -24.71 0.07 27.14
N LEU A 202 -23.52 -0.45 27.49
CA LEU A 202 -23.27 -1.05 28.80
C LEU A 202 -23.50 -0.06 29.94
N CYS A 203 -22.93 1.16 29.87
CA CYS A 203 -23.11 2.18 30.89
C CYS A 203 -24.58 2.59 31.06
N ILE A 204 -25.30 2.80 29.95
CA ILE A 204 -26.74 3.10 30.00
C ILE A 204 -27.51 1.93 30.63
N GLY A 205 -27.17 0.69 30.27
CA GLY A 205 -27.80 -0.51 30.80
C GLY A 205 -27.60 -0.69 32.31
N PHE A 206 -26.35 -0.61 32.77
CA PHE A 206 -26.03 -0.65 34.19
C PHE A 206 -26.70 0.49 34.95
N PHE A 207 -26.72 1.72 34.41
CA PHE A 207 -27.40 2.85 35.03
C PHE A 207 -28.91 2.58 35.26
N TYR A 208 -29.63 2.05 34.26
CA TYR A 208 -31.07 1.81 34.41
C TYR A 208 -31.41 0.70 35.40
N ILE A 209 -30.61 -0.36 35.45
CA ILE A 209 -30.77 -1.43 36.44
C ILE A 209 -30.48 -0.89 37.83
N SER A 210 -29.37 -0.17 37.98
CA SER A 210 -28.84 0.28 39.27
C SER A 210 -29.52 1.53 39.85
N SER A 211 -30.25 2.29 39.03
CA SER A 211 -30.87 3.56 39.40
C SER A 211 -31.80 3.41 40.62
N ARG A 212 -31.79 4.41 41.50
CA ARG A 212 -32.69 4.46 42.68
C ARG A 212 -34.17 4.41 42.31
N ALA A 213 -34.49 4.81 41.09
CA ALA A 213 -35.86 4.79 40.58
C ALA A 213 -36.34 3.36 40.23
N THR A 214 -35.43 2.37 40.20
CA THR A 214 -35.71 0.96 39.94
C THR A 214 -35.64 0.19 41.27
N GLY A 215 -36.78 -0.24 41.79
CA GLY A 215 -36.94 -1.03 43.01
C GLY A 215 -36.72 -2.54 42.81
N ILE A 216 -37.00 -3.08 41.62
CA ILE A 216 -36.86 -4.53 41.31
C ILE A 216 -35.49 -5.10 41.73
N GLN A 217 -34.41 -4.35 41.48
CA GLN A 217 -33.04 -4.76 41.82
C GLN A 217 -32.86 -5.10 43.32
N GLN A 218 -33.61 -4.42 44.19
CA GLN A 218 -33.49 -4.58 45.65
C GLN A 218 -34.31 -5.77 46.16
N LEU A 219 -35.31 -6.22 45.39
CA LEU A 219 -35.97 -7.51 45.61
C LEU A 219 -35.05 -8.68 45.26
N LEU A 220 -34.14 -8.49 44.29
CA LEU A 220 -33.17 -9.51 43.88
C LEU A 220 -31.95 -9.56 44.80
N ILE A 221 -31.31 -8.40 45.01
CA ILE A 221 -30.12 -8.26 45.86
C ILE A 221 -30.32 -7.03 46.74
N TYR A 222 -30.60 -7.26 48.02
CA TYR A 222 -30.83 -6.19 49.00
C TYR A 222 -29.51 -5.50 49.39
N SER A 223 -29.06 -4.56 48.56
CA SER A 223 -27.83 -3.77 48.80
C SER A 223 -27.93 -2.37 48.20
N ALA A 224 -28.60 -1.45 48.90
CA ALA A 224 -28.83 -0.09 48.43
C ALA A 224 -27.54 0.68 48.11
N PHE A 225 -26.49 0.45 48.90
CA PHE A 225 -25.21 1.14 48.72
C PHE A 225 -24.51 0.69 47.44
N ASN A 226 -24.33 -0.61 47.21
CA ASN A 226 -23.65 -1.12 46.01
C ASN A 226 -24.38 -0.70 44.72
N TRP A 227 -25.71 -0.76 44.71
CA TRP A 227 -26.50 -0.29 43.57
C TRP A 227 -26.28 1.20 43.32
N MET A 228 -26.19 2.01 44.36
CA MET A 228 -25.90 3.44 44.23
C MET A 228 -24.50 3.72 43.68
N TYR A 229 -23.48 2.93 44.02
CA TYR A 229 -22.13 3.06 43.42
C TYR A 229 -22.17 2.75 41.92
N ILE A 230 -22.79 1.62 41.55
CA ILE A 230 -22.92 1.22 40.14
C ILE A 230 -23.67 2.30 39.36
N ALA A 231 -24.75 2.86 39.92
CA ALA A 231 -25.53 3.91 39.27
C ALA A 231 -24.72 5.19 39.03
N VAL A 232 -23.96 5.63 40.04
CA VAL A 232 -23.15 6.84 39.93
C VAL A 232 -22.02 6.66 38.93
N VAL A 233 -21.25 5.58 39.00
CA VAL A 233 -20.16 5.31 38.05
C VAL A 233 -20.72 5.22 36.62
N SER A 234 -21.78 4.41 36.43
CA SER A 234 -22.37 4.22 35.11
C SER A 234 -22.93 5.52 34.53
N LEU A 235 -23.57 6.37 35.34
CA LEU A 235 -24.11 7.65 34.91
C LEU A 235 -23.01 8.63 34.49
N ASN A 236 -21.92 8.71 35.25
CA ASN A 236 -20.79 9.62 34.95
C ASN A 236 -20.01 9.20 33.70
N SER A 237 -19.92 7.89 33.41
CA SER A 237 -19.25 7.39 32.21
C SER A 237 -20.07 7.55 30.92
N ILE A 238 -21.39 7.78 30.97
CA ILE A 238 -22.22 7.95 29.74
C ILE A 238 -21.69 9.08 28.84
N PRO A 239 -21.49 10.33 29.32
CA PRO A 239 -20.91 11.41 28.52
C PRO A 239 -19.57 11.06 27.87
N VAL A 240 -18.69 10.33 28.57
CA VAL A 240 -17.40 9.89 28.03
C VAL A 240 -17.60 9.09 26.74
N PHE A 241 -18.46 8.08 26.78
CA PHE A 241 -18.69 7.22 25.62
C PHE A 241 -19.52 7.90 24.53
N VAL A 242 -20.45 8.81 24.88
CA VAL A 242 -21.13 9.67 23.89
C VAL A 242 -20.12 10.54 23.15
N PHE A 243 -19.27 11.29 23.84
CA PHE A 243 -18.30 12.17 23.19
C PHE A 243 -17.20 11.40 22.46
N TRP A 244 -16.84 10.20 22.91
CA TRP A 244 -15.93 9.33 22.17
C TRP A 244 -16.55 8.85 20.85
N LEU A 245 -17.82 8.45 20.86
CA LEU A 245 -18.55 8.09 19.64
C LEU A 245 -18.64 9.30 18.70
N LEU A 246 -19.02 10.47 19.21
CA LEU A 246 -19.10 11.71 18.43
C LEU A 246 -17.73 12.11 17.84
N TYR A 247 -16.64 11.93 18.58
CA TYR A 247 -15.28 12.21 18.10
C TYR A 247 -14.92 11.39 16.85
N ILE A 248 -15.40 10.16 16.76
CA ILE A 248 -15.16 9.28 15.61
C ILE A 248 -15.99 9.75 14.39
N LEU A 249 -17.21 10.22 14.62
CA LEU A 249 -18.18 10.51 13.56
C LEU A 249 -18.08 11.93 12.99
N VAL A 250 -17.67 12.89 13.82
CA VAL A 250 -17.57 14.30 13.44
C VAL A 250 -16.22 14.60 12.79
N GLN A 251 -16.15 15.55 11.84
CA GLN A 251 -14.91 15.93 11.15
C GLN A 251 -14.40 17.33 11.51
N ASN A 252 -15.25 18.36 11.49
CA ASN A 252 -14.82 19.75 11.59
C ASN A 252 -14.73 20.22 13.05
N THR A 253 -15.65 19.80 13.92
CA THR A 253 -15.63 20.18 15.35
C THR A 253 -14.86 19.20 16.23
N LYS A 254 -13.99 18.35 15.64
CA LYS A 254 -13.23 17.30 16.37
C LYS A 254 -12.45 17.82 17.56
N LYS A 255 -11.81 19.00 17.46
CA LYS A 255 -11.01 19.58 18.55
C LYS A 255 -11.85 19.89 19.79
N LEU A 256 -13.04 20.47 19.58
CA LEU A 256 -13.95 20.83 20.66
C LEU A 256 -14.58 19.59 21.29
N ILE A 257 -14.99 18.60 20.48
CA ILE A 257 -15.49 17.32 20.99
C ILE A 257 -14.40 16.56 21.77
N LEU A 258 -13.14 16.60 21.31
CA LEU A 258 -12.02 16.00 22.03
C LEU A 258 -11.76 16.72 23.37
N LEU A 259 -11.92 18.04 23.44
CA LEU A 259 -11.84 18.78 24.69
C LEU A 259 -12.92 18.33 25.68
N LEU A 260 -14.19 18.26 25.22
CA LEU A 260 -15.29 17.76 26.05
C LEU A 260 -15.04 16.33 26.54
N LEU A 261 -14.57 15.44 25.65
CA LEU A 261 -14.22 14.07 26.00
C LEU A 261 -13.16 14.03 27.13
N ARG A 262 -12.08 14.82 27.01
CA ARG A 262 -11.03 14.88 28.03
C ARG A 262 -11.54 15.40 29.36
N ILE A 263 -12.38 16.44 29.34
CA ILE A 263 -13.00 17.00 30.56
C ILE A 263 -13.83 15.92 31.26
N HIS A 264 -14.64 15.18 30.51
CA HIS A 264 -15.45 14.09 31.08
C HIS A 264 -14.62 12.92 31.59
N ILE A 265 -13.53 12.54 30.92
CA ILE A 265 -12.62 11.49 31.43
C ILE A 265 -11.97 11.92 32.75
N ILE A 266 -11.47 13.15 32.83
CA ILE A 266 -10.87 13.69 34.06
C ILE A 266 -11.91 13.75 35.17
N PHE A 267 -13.13 14.19 34.85
CA PHE A 267 -14.23 14.23 35.80
C PHE A 267 -14.64 12.83 36.29
N ASP A 268 -14.71 11.84 35.39
CA ASP A 268 -15.03 10.46 35.76
C ASP A 268 -13.97 9.86 36.70
N ILE A 269 -12.68 10.09 36.41
CA ILE A 269 -11.57 9.70 37.30
C ILE A 269 -11.69 10.39 38.67
N TYR A 270 -12.00 11.69 38.68
CA TYR A 270 -12.20 12.45 39.91
C TYR A 270 -13.37 11.88 40.75
N ILE A 271 -14.49 11.55 40.11
CA ILE A 271 -15.64 10.95 40.81
C ILE A 271 -15.29 9.58 41.36
N ILE A 272 -14.63 8.72 40.59
CA ILE A 272 -14.20 7.40 41.06
C ILE A 272 -13.28 7.54 42.28
N LEU A 273 -12.35 8.49 42.27
CA LEU A 273 -11.48 8.77 43.42
C LEU A 273 -12.28 9.29 44.63
N MET A 274 -13.22 10.20 44.41
CA MET A 274 -14.03 10.78 45.49
C MET A 274 -14.99 9.77 46.13
N LEU A 275 -15.44 8.75 45.39
CA LEU A 275 -16.30 7.68 45.92
C LEU A 275 -15.64 6.83 47.02
N PHE A 276 -14.31 6.87 47.15
CA PHE A 276 -13.59 6.23 48.26
C PHE A 276 -13.67 7.03 49.57
N PHE A 277 -13.85 8.35 49.49
CA PHE A 277 -13.78 9.25 50.65
C PHE A 277 -15.14 9.86 51.03
N PHE A 278 -16.05 9.99 50.07
CA PHE A 278 -17.33 10.69 50.25
C PHE A 278 -18.52 9.86 49.76
N PRO A 279 -19.70 10.03 50.38
CA PRO A 279 -20.91 9.37 49.93
C PRO A 279 -21.31 9.76 48.49
N PRO A 280 -21.86 8.83 47.68
CA PRO A 280 -22.09 9.04 46.25
C PRO A 280 -23.06 10.18 45.88
N TYR A 281 -23.87 10.68 46.83
CA TYR A 281 -24.85 11.72 46.56
C TYR A 281 -24.29 13.15 46.53
N GLN A 282 -23.14 13.40 47.18
CA GLN A 282 -22.60 14.76 47.33
C GLN A 282 -22.17 15.38 45.98
N ASN A 283 -21.69 14.55 45.05
CA ASN A 283 -21.11 15.02 43.80
C ASN A 283 -22.10 15.12 42.63
N LEU A 284 -23.36 14.72 42.82
CA LEU A 284 -24.37 14.65 41.75
C LEU A 284 -24.69 16.02 41.14
N ILE A 285 -24.62 17.11 41.91
CA ILE A 285 -24.94 18.45 41.40
C ILE A 285 -23.91 18.94 40.37
N TYR A 286 -22.62 18.67 40.60
CA TYR A 286 -21.55 19.01 39.68
C TYR A 286 -21.68 18.24 38.37
N PHE A 287 -22.05 16.96 38.44
CA PHE A 287 -22.36 16.15 37.26
C PHE A 287 -23.48 16.77 36.42
N TYR A 288 -24.61 17.16 37.03
CA TYR A 288 -25.73 17.72 36.30
C TYR A 288 -25.36 19.02 35.57
N ILE A 289 -24.59 19.91 36.22
CA ILE A 289 -24.14 21.17 35.62
C ILE A 289 -23.21 20.89 34.44
N LEU A 290 -22.16 20.09 34.66
CA LEU A 290 -21.15 19.78 33.63
C LEU A 290 -21.78 19.06 32.43
N SER A 291 -22.62 18.05 32.68
CA SER A 291 -23.27 17.27 31.63
C SER A 291 -24.26 18.12 30.82
N SER A 292 -25.03 18.99 31.47
CA SER A 292 -25.97 19.88 30.77
C SER A 292 -25.24 20.86 29.84
N ALA A 293 -24.17 21.51 30.34
CA ALA A 293 -23.33 22.39 29.54
C ALA A 293 -22.69 21.65 28.36
N SER A 294 -22.20 20.43 28.61
CA SER A 294 -21.53 19.62 27.58
C SER A 294 -22.49 19.14 26.50
N ILE A 295 -23.70 18.68 26.88
CA ILE A 295 -24.72 18.27 25.91
C ILE A 295 -25.15 19.46 25.06
N PHE A 296 -25.31 20.65 25.64
CA PHE A 296 -25.63 21.86 24.90
C PHE A 296 -24.53 22.22 23.88
N ILE A 297 -23.26 22.21 24.30
CA ILE A 297 -22.13 22.43 23.38
C ILE A 297 -22.07 21.34 22.30
N GLY A 298 -22.27 20.07 22.67
CA GLY A 298 -22.33 18.94 21.74
C GLY A 298 -23.45 19.08 20.71
N PHE A 299 -24.61 19.58 21.12
CA PHE A 299 -25.74 19.89 20.23
C PHE A 299 -25.39 21.00 19.23
N LEU A 300 -24.71 22.07 19.67
CA LEU A 300 -24.23 23.14 18.79
C LEU A 300 -23.19 22.60 17.78
N CYS A 301 -22.25 21.76 18.23
CA CYS A 301 -21.28 21.10 17.35
C CYS A 301 -21.97 20.27 16.26
N LEU A 302 -22.93 19.43 16.65
CA LEU A 302 -23.68 18.61 15.68
C LEU A 302 -24.50 19.47 14.73
N SER A 303 -25.15 20.52 15.23
CA SER A 303 -25.92 21.46 14.41
C SER A 303 -25.04 22.08 13.31
N TYR A 304 -23.82 22.50 13.65
CA TYR A 304 -22.85 22.99 12.67
C TYR A 304 -22.50 21.94 11.61
N GLU A 305 -22.23 20.69 11.99
CA GLU A 305 -21.91 19.60 11.05
C GLU A 305 -23.07 19.26 10.09
N THR A 306 -24.33 19.43 10.52
CA THR A 306 -25.49 19.15 9.65
C THR A 306 -25.65 20.11 8.48
N THR A 307 -25.13 21.34 8.61
CA THR A 307 -25.17 22.36 7.55
C THR A 307 -24.37 21.95 6.31
N LYS A 308 -23.50 20.93 6.41
CA LYS A 308 -22.66 20.39 5.33
C LYS A 308 -23.18 19.10 4.69
N LYS A 309 -24.50 18.86 4.76
CA LYS A 309 -25.20 17.68 4.17
C LYS A 309 -24.79 16.31 4.72
N ASN A 310 -24.21 16.24 5.92
CA ASN A 310 -23.93 14.96 6.56
C ASN A 310 -25.23 14.34 7.12
N MET A 311 -25.79 13.36 6.42
CA MET A 311 -27.01 12.66 6.83
C MET A 311 -26.83 11.92 8.16
N GLU A 312 -25.63 11.43 8.47
CA GLU A 312 -25.32 10.76 9.72
C GLU A 312 -25.40 11.71 10.91
N ALA A 313 -24.82 12.91 10.75
CA ALA A 313 -24.87 13.97 11.76
C ALA A 313 -26.32 14.41 12.06
N ARG A 314 -27.20 14.41 11.04
CA ARG A 314 -28.62 14.78 11.22
C ARG A 314 -29.38 13.76 12.08
N ILE A 315 -29.16 12.47 11.83
CA ILE A 315 -29.78 11.40 12.63
C ILE A 315 -29.36 11.52 14.09
N LEU A 316 -28.05 11.72 14.33
CA LEU A 316 -27.52 11.89 15.68
C LEU A 316 -27.99 13.19 16.35
N LEU A 317 -28.12 14.29 15.61
CA LEU A 317 -28.62 15.56 16.15
C LEU A 317 -30.04 15.41 16.67
N ILE A 318 -30.93 14.79 15.89
CA ILE A 318 -32.32 14.54 16.29
C ILE A 318 -32.36 13.67 17.55
N ALA A 319 -31.61 12.58 17.55
CA ALA A 319 -31.60 11.63 18.66
C ALA A 319 -31.00 12.23 19.95
N LEU A 320 -29.92 13.01 19.84
CA LEU A 320 -29.32 13.75 20.97
C LEU A 320 -30.26 14.86 21.45
N GLY A 321 -30.96 15.55 20.55
CA GLY A 321 -31.95 16.58 20.90
C GLY A 321 -33.11 16.02 21.73
N ILE A 322 -33.62 14.83 21.36
CA ILE A 322 -34.64 14.13 22.16
C ILE A 322 -34.10 13.80 23.57
N ASN A 323 -32.84 13.37 23.68
CA ASN A 323 -32.21 13.08 24.97
C ASN A 323 -31.96 14.34 25.80
N PHE A 324 -31.63 15.46 25.15
CA PHE A 324 -31.48 16.74 25.83
C PHE A 324 -32.81 17.21 26.45
N LEU A 325 -33.91 17.13 25.69
CA LEU A 325 -35.25 17.46 26.20
C LEU A 325 -35.68 16.52 27.34
N ALA A 326 -35.40 15.22 27.21
CA ALA A 326 -35.66 14.26 28.28
C ALA A 326 -34.79 14.51 29.53
N GLY A 327 -33.54 14.92 29.35
CA GLY A 327 -32.65 15.32 30.43
C GLY A 327 -33.15 16.55 31.19
N ILE A 328 -33.63 17.57 30.48
CA ILE A 328 -34.28 18.75 31.08
C ILE A 328 -35.50 18.32 31.89
N HIS A 329 -36.35 17.46 31.33
CA HIS A 329 -37.51 16.92 32.02
C HIS A 329 -37.13 16.20 33.33
N ASP A 330 -36.11 15.33 33.30
CA ASP A 330 -35.67 14.58 34.47
C ASP A 330 -35.00 15.48 35.53
N ILE A 331 -34.29 16.53 35.12
CA ILE A 331 -33.76 17.56 36.03
C ILE A 331 -34.93 18.31 36.70
N MET A 332 -35.93 18.76 35.94
CA MET A 332 -37.11 19.45 36.49
C MET A 332 -37.88 18.56 37.50
N ARG A 333 -38.00 17.25 37.23
CA ARG A 333 -38.55 16.26 38.18
C ARG A 333 -37.73 16.20 39.46
N ASN A 334 -36.39 16.19 39.37
CA ASN A 334 -35.51 16.15 40.54
C ASN A 334 -35.58 17.39 41.44
N PHE A 335 -36.01 18.54 40.90
CA PHE A 335 -36.31 19.78 41.63
C PHE A 335 -37.78 19.91 42.06
N SER A 336 -38.60 18.86 41.88
CA SER A 336 -40.02 18.83 42.26
C SER A 336 -40.90 19.85 41.51
N LEU A 337 -40.50 20.27 40.30
CA LEU A 337 -41.28 21.19 39.46
C LEU A 337 -42.36 20.48 38.62
N LEU A 338 -42.21 19.17 38.37
CA LEU A 338 -43.12 18.35 37.57
C LEU A 338 -43.62 17.13 38.36
N PRO A 339 -44.80 16.57 38.01
CA PRO A 339 -45.31 15.31 38.58
C PRO A 339 -44.38 14.12 38.32
N TYR A 340 -44.41 13.12 39.20
CA TYR A 340 -43.45 12.01 39.19
C TYR A 340 -43.81 10.87 38.23
N ASP A 341 -44.99 10.93 37.62
CA ASP A 341 -45.71 9.79 37.01
C ASP A 341 -45.20 9.45 35.60
N LEU A 342 -44.57 10.41 34.90
CA LEU A 342 -44.11 10.23 33.52
C LEU A 342 -42.58 10.08 33.47
N VAL A 343 -42.11 8.95 32.94
CA VAL A 343 -40.68 8.65 32.79
C VAL A 343 -40.33 8.73 31.30
N ILE A 344 -39.58 9.76 30.92
CA ILE A 344 -39.25 10.01 29.50
C ILE A 344 -37.83 9.52 29.17
N GLY A 345 -36.90 9.55 30.13
CA GLY A 345 -35.49 9.22 29.91
C GLY A 345 -35.25 7.85 29.26
N SER A 346 -35.89 6.77 29.75
CA SER A 346 -35.74 5.41 29.19
C SER A 346 -36.04 5.35 27.70
N LYS A 347 -37.12 6.03 27.29
CA LYS A 347 -37.61 6.09 25.91
C LYS A 347 -36.69 6.94 25.04
N ALA A 348 -36.15 8.04 25.57
CA ALA A 348 -35.20 8.88 24.84
C ALA A 348 -33.89 8.15 24.54
N PHE A 349 -33.34 7.43 25.53
CA PHE A 349 -32.14 6.62 25.31
C PHE A 349 -32.39 5.45 24.35
N PHE A 350 -33.59 4.87 24.36
CA PHE A 350 -33.97 3.84 23.38
C PHE A 350 -33.87 4.37 21.95
N ILE A 351 -34.46 5.54 21.68
CA ILE A 351 -34.39 6.20 20.37
C ILE A 351 -32.93 6.48 19.98
N PHE A 352 -32.08 6.87 20.94
CA PHE A 352 -30.68 7.15 20.69
C PHE A 352 -29.85 5.92 20.36
N ILE A 353 -29.97 4.86 21.17
CA ILE A 353 -29.35 3.57 20.89
C ILE A 353 -29.77 3.09 19.50
N MET A 354 -31.05 3.20 19.16
CA MET A 354 -31.54 2.77 17.85
C MET A 354 -31.05 3.59 16.68
N SER A 355 -30.91 4.89 16.87
CA SER A 355 -30.32 5.77 15.87
C SER A 355 -28.88 5.38 15.58
N ILE A 356 -28.10 4.99 16.60
CA ILE A 356 -26.72 4.52 16.44
C ILE A 356 -26.68 3.13 15.80
N VAL A 357 -27.53 2.19 16.22
CA VAL A 357 -27.62 0.85 15.61
C VAL A 357 -27.91 0.95 14.11
N TYR A 358 -28.88 1.79 13.73
CA TYR A 358 -29.21 2.05 12.33
C TYR A 358 -28.01 2.63 11.58
N LEU A 359 -27.31 3.59 12.17
CA LEU A 359 -26.13 4.20 11.57
C LEU A 359 -25.00 3.19 11.31
N LEU A 360 -24.70 2.35 12.30
CA LEU A 360 -23.69 1.30 12.18
C LEU A 360 -24.04 0.28 11.09
N GLU A 361 -25.31 -0.13 11.01
CA GLU A 361 -25.79 -1.06 9.97
C GLU A 361 -25.71 -0.42 8.57
N LYS A 362 -26.09 0.86 8.43
CA LYS A 362 -26.00 1.58 7.16
C LYS A 362 -24.55 1.66 6.67
N ARG A 363 -23.62 2.09 7.54
CA ARG A 363 -22.18 2.15 7.20
C ARG A 363 -21.64 0.77 6.85
N PHE A 364 -22.08 -0.28 7.55
CA PHE A 364 -21.68 -1.65 7.25
C PHE A 364 -22.15 -2.08 5.85
N SER A 365 -23.42 -1.84 5.52
CA SER A 365 -24.00 -2.18 4.22
C SER A 365 -23.30 -1.46 3.06
N GLU A 366 -23.05 -0.15 3.19
CA GLU A 366 -22.32 0.62 2.19
C GLU A 366 -20.88 0.14 2.00
N THR A 367 -20.19 -0.16 3.10
CA THR A 367 -18.83 -0.71 3.05
C THR A 367 -18.80 -2.07 2.37
N HIS A 368 -19.77 -2.93 2.66
CA HIS A 368 -19.86 -4.26 2.06
C HIS A 368 -20.13 -4.19 0.54
N LYS A 369 -21.03 -3.30 0.10
CA LYS A 369 -21.28 -3.06 -1.32
C LYS A 369 -20.04 -2.57 -2.07
N LYS A 370 -19.26 -1.65 -1.48
CA LYS A 370 -17.99 -1.19 -2.06
C LYS A 370 -16.97 -2.32 -2.18
N LEU A 371 -16.87 -3.16 -1.14
CA LEU A 371 -15.98 -4.31 -1.15
C LEU A 371 -16.34 -5.29 -2.28
N GLU A 372 -17.63 -5.58 -2.46
CA GLU A 372 -18.12 -6.45 -3.53
C GLU A 372 -17.81 -5.87 -4.92
N LEU A 373 -18.04 -4.57 -5.13
CA LEU A 373 -17.69 -3.88 -6.38
C LEU A 373 -16.20 -3.97 -6.68
N TYR A 374 -15.34 -3.64 -5.71
CA TYR A 374 -13.89 -3.72 -5.89
C TYR A 374 -13.40 -5.15 -6.15
N SER A 375 -14.03 -6.16 -5.54
CA SER A 375 -13.72 -7.56 -5.83
C SER A 375 -14.01 -7.91 -7.29
N ARG A 376 -15.15 -7.46 -7.83
CA ARG A 376 -15.53 -7.69 -9.23
C ARG A 376 -14.62 -6.95 -10.19
N GLU A 377 -14.27 -5.69 -9.91
CA GLU A 377 -13.32 -4.91 -10.72
C GLU A 377 -11.95 -5.57 -10.76
N LEU A 378 -11.48 -6.10 -9.63
CA LEU A 378 -10.18 -6.79 -9.53
C LEU A 378 -10.18 -8.10 -10.30
N GLU A 379 -11.26 -8.88 -10.23
CA GLU A 379 -11.42 -10.11 -11.01
C GLU A 379 -11.44 -9.82 -12.53
N TYR A 380 -12.19 -8.80 -12.96
CA TYR A 380 -12.20 -8.36 -14.36
C TYR A 380 -10.81 -7.90 -14.83
N ALA A 381 -10.11 -7.10 -14.04
CA ALA A 381 -8.76 -6.62 -14.36
C ALA A 381 -7.75 -7.77 -14.45
N LYS A 382 -7.85 -8.77 -13.56
CA LYS A 382 -7.02 -9.98 -13.58
C LYS A 382 -7.23 -10.76 -14.87
N ASN A 383 -8.47 -11.08 -15.22
CA ASN A 383 -8.79 -11.85 -16.42
C ASN A 383 -8.31 -11.13 -17.71
N THR A 384 -8.52 -9.82 -17.78
CA THR A 384 -8.06 -8.99 -18.91
C THR A 384 -6.52 -8.98 -19.02
N LEU A 385 -5.81 -8.98 -17.89
CA LEU A 385 -4.36 -8.99 -17.87
C LEU A 385 -3.79 -10.34 -18.30
N GLU A 386 -4.37 -11.44 -17.82
CA GLU A 386 -3.99 -12.80 -18.20
C GLU A 386 -4.10 -13.00 -19.73
N GLU A 387 -5.21 -12.56 -20.34
CA GLU A 387 -5.41 -12.61 -21.80
C GLU A 387 -4.35 -11.78 -22.56
N LYS A 388 -3.99 -10.60 -22.06
CA LYS A 388 -2.94 -9.76 -22.68
C LYS A 388 -1.55 -10.39 -22.57
N VAL A 389 -1.23 -11.01 -21.43
CA VAL A 389 0.04 -11.71 -21.21
C VAL A 389 0.16 -12.91 -22.13
N GLU A 390 -0.90 -13.71 -22.26
CA GLU A 390 -0.92 -14.87 -23.14
C GLU A 390 -0.71 -14.46 -24.60
N ASN A 391 -1.46 -13.46 -25.08
CA ASN A 391 -1.32 -12.95 -26.44
C ASN A 391 0.08 -12.40 -26.75
N ARG A 392 0.70 -11.67 -25.81
CA ARG A 392 2.07 -11.15 -25.97
C ARG A 392 3.10 -12.27 -25.96
N THR A 393 2.95 -13.24 -25.07
CA THR A 393 3.84 -14.39 -24.98
C THR A 393 3.82 -15.21 -26.26
N ARG A 394 2.64 -15.43 -26.84
CA ARG A 394 2.49 -16.12 -28.14
C ARG A 394 3.20 -15.35 -29.26
N LYS A 395 2.90 -14.06 -29.44
CA LYS A 395 3.55 -13.23 -30.47
C LYS A 395 5.07 -13.21 -30.34
N LEU A 396 5.58 -13.11 -29.11
CA LEU A 396 7.02 -13.11 -28.86
C LEU A 396 7.66 -14.44 -29.25
N LYS A 397 6.99 -15.57 -28.95
CA LYS A 397 7.45 -16.89 -29.33
C LYS A 397 7.50 -17.06 -30.85
N ASP A 398 6.45 -16.63 -31.55
CA ASP A 398 6.38 -16.72 -33.01
C ASP A 398 7.51 -15.90 -33.68
N SER A 399 7.71 -14.64 -33.26
CA SER A 399 8.80 -13.81 -33.77
C SER A 399 10.19 -14.35 -33.41
N TYR A 400 10.35 -14.97 -32.25
CA TYR A 400 11.62 -15.59 -31.86
C TYR A 400 11.95 -16.79 -32.76
N GLU A 401 10.97 -17.63 -33.05
CA GLU A 401 11.14 -18.77 -33.96
C GLU A 401 11.46 -18.30 -35.39
N GLU A 402 10.79 -17.27 -35.87
CA GLU A 402 11.06 -16.65 -37.18
C GLU A 402 12.49 -16.11 -37.27
N ILE A 403 12.92 -15.29 -36.30
CA ILE A 403 14.28 -14.73 -36.25
C ILE A 403 15.33 -15.86 -36.20
N LYS A 404 15.06 -16.92 -35.43
CA LYS A 404 15.97 -18.06 -35.33
C LYS A 404 16.13 -18.79 -36.67
N GLN A 405 15.04 -18.99 -37.41
CA GLN A 405 15.08 -19.61 -38.74
C GLN A 405 15.83 -18.74 -39.75
N LEU A 406 15.53 -17.44 -39.80
CA LEU A 406 16.22 -16.47 -40.67
C LEU A 406 17.72 -16.42 -40.37
N LYS A 407 18.10 -16.44 -39.08
CA LYS A 407 19.50 -16.45 -38.67
C LYS A 407 20.23 -17.71 -39.12
N TYR A 408 19.59 -18.87 -38.95
CA TYR A 408 20.17 -20.14 -39.39
C TYR A 408 20.37 -20.19 -40.91
N ALA A 409 19.40 -19.71 -41.69
CA ALA A 409 19.52 -19.60 -43.14
C ALA A 409 20.68 -18.68 -43.55
N GLN A 410 20.75 -17.48 -42.94
CA GLN A 410 21.84 -16.53 -43.17
C GLN A 410 23.23 -17.12 -42.86
N ASP A 411 23.38 -17.81 -41.73
CA ASP A 411 24.65 -18.45 -41.36
C ASP A 411 25.00 -19.61 -42.31
N GLY A 412 24.00 -20.28 -42.89
CA GLY A 412 24.19 -21.23 -43.98
C GLY A 412 24.76 -20.59 -45.25
N ASP A 413 24.25 -19.43 -45.65
CA ASP A 413 24.76 -18.68 -46.81
C ASP A 413 26.18 -18.17 -46.58
N TYR A 414 26.48 -17.70 -45.36
CA TYR A 414 27.85 -17.32 -44.97
C TYR A 414 28.80 -18.51 -45.01
N PHE A 415 28.35 -19.67 -44.52
CA PHE A 415 29.14 -20.90 -44.56
C PHE A 415 29.49 -21.28 -45.99
N LEU A 416 28.50 -21.33 -46.88
CA LEU A 416 28.70 -21.68 -48.28
C LEU A 416 29.69 -20.71 -48.96
N THR A 417 29.48 -19.40 -48.81
CA THR A 417 30.37 -18.38 -49.39
C THR A 417 31.81 -18.54 -48.89
N SER A 418 32.00 -18.80 -47.58
CA SER A 418 33.34 -19.03 -47.02
C SER A 418 34.04 -20.26 -47.61
N LEU A 419 33.30 -21.32 -47.95
CA LEU A 419 33.83 -22.52 -48.59
C LEU A 419 34.28 -22.25 -50.03
N ILE A 420 33.61 -21.34 -50.74
CA ILE A 420 33.94 -21.00 -52.14
C ILE A 420 35.15 -20.06 -52.21
N ILE A 421 35.29 -19.11 -51.27
CA ILE A 421 36.43 -18.17 -51.24
C ILE A 421 37.73 -18.88 -50.87
N LYS A 422 37.69 -19.82 -49.92
CA LYS A 422 38.88 -20.53 -49.43
C LYS A 422 39.79 -21.14 -50.51
N PRO A 423 39.28 -21.85 -51.54
CA PRO A 423 40.12 -22.36 -52.63
C PRO A 423 40.65 -21.30 -53.59
N LEU A 424 40.12 -20.07 -53.59
CA LEU A 424 40.62 -18.95 -54.39
C LEU A 424 41.78 -18.23 -53.69
N ALA A 425 41.72 -18.11 -52.36
CA ALA A 425 42.76 -17.54 -51.50
C ALA A 425 43.95 -18.51 -51.26
N LYS A 426 44.56 -19.01 -52.34
CA LYS A 426 45.64 -20.01 -52.28
C LYS A 426 47.03 -19.39 -52.26
N LEU A 427 47.91 -20.03 -51.49
CA LEU A 427 49.36 -19.87 -51.52
C LEU A 427 49.95 -21.08 -52.25
N ASN A 428 50.39 -20.90 -53.49
CA ASN A 428 50.91 -21.98 -54.34
C ASN A 428 52.29 -21.62 -54.89
N ILE A 429 53.32 -21.74 -54.04
CA ILE A 429 54.70 -21.40 -54.37
C ILE A 429 55.63 -22.54 -53.95
N ASN A 430 56.56 -22.87 -54.83
CA ASN A 430 57.64 -23.83 -54.67
C ASN A 430 58.99 -23.20 -55.11
N SER A 431 59.39 -22.13 -54.43
CA SER A 431 60.67 -21.45 -54.65
C SER A 431 61.63 -21.66 -53.49
N LYS A 432 62.93 -21.81 -53.81
CA LYS A 432 64.01 -21.85 -52.82
C LYS A 432 64.57 -20.47 -52.45
N ARG A 433 64.22 -19.44 -53.23
CA ARG A 433 64.78 -18.07 -53.10
C ARG A 433 63.77 -17.06 -52.55
N VAL A 434 62.47 -17.33 -52.65
CA VAL A 434 61.42 -16.45 -52.15
C VAL A 434 60.46 -17.26 -51.29
N LYS A 435 60.21 -16.80 -50.07
CA LYS A 435 59.26 -17.41 -49.14
C LYS A 435 58.11 -16.46 -48.88
N VAL A 436 56.87 -16.89 -49.14
CA VAL A 436 55.66 -16.11 -48.88
C VAL A 436 54.87 -16.72 -47.73
N SER A 437 54.20 -15.89 -46.93
CA SER A 437 53.33 -16.32 -45.83
C SER A 437 52.15 -15.38 -45.70
N PHE A 438 50.97 -15.91 -45.39
CA PHE A 438 49.74 -15.14 -45.21
C PHE A 438 49.27 -15.19 -43.75
N PHE A 439 48.62 -14.11 -43.31
CA PHE A 439 47.86 -14.06 -42.08
C PHE A 439 46.56 -13.31 -42.37
N THR A 440 45.41 -13.96 -42.21
CA THR A 440 44.10 -13.33 -42.45
C THR A 440 43.18 -13.60 -41.28
N ARG A 441 42.50 -12.56 -40.81
CA ARG A 441 41.46 -12.63 -39.79
C ARG A 441 40.30 -11.73 -40.22
N GLN A 442 39.23 -12.37 -40.69
CA GLN A 442 37.97 -11.68 -40.95
C GLN A 442 37.25 -11.34 -39.64
N LYS A 443 36.64 -10.17 -39.58
CA LYS A 443 35.83 -9.62 -38.50
C LYS A 443 34.58 -10.46 -38.26
N LYS A 444 33.87 -10.85 -39.32
CA LYS A 444 32.65 -11.64 -39.17
C LYS A 444 32.99 -13.10 -38.86
N GLN A 445 32.72 -13.48 -37.62
CA GLN A 445 32.78 -14.85 -37.14
C GLN A 445 31.37 -15.35 -36.86
N PHE A 446 31.07 -16.58 -37.24
CA PHE A 446 29.77 -17.20 -37.02
C PHE A 446 29.95 -18.69 -36.76
N GLU A 447 28.97 -19.30 -36.10
CA GLU A 447 28.96 -20.73 -35.83
C GLU A 447 27.92 -21.39 -36.73
N PHE A 448 28.34 -22.41 -37.46
CA PHE A 448 27.46 -23.21 -38.28
C PHE A 448 27.86 -24.67 -38.13
N ASN A 449 26.90 -25.57 -37.92
CA ASN A 449 27.15 -27.00 -37.69
C ASN A 449 28.22 -27.28 -36.60
N ARG A 450 28.17 -26.54 -35.49
CA ARG A 450 29.11 -26.66 -34.33
C ARG A 450 30.57 -26.34 -34.65
N LYS A 451 30.83 -25.61 -35.73
CA LYS A 451 32.16 -25.15 -36.12
C LYS A 451 32.14 -23.65 -36.31
N SER A 452 33.23 -23.01 -35.90
CA SER A 452 33.42 -21.58 -36.11
C SER A 452 33.99 -21.33 -37.50
N HIS A 453 33.32 -20.44 -38.23
CA HIS A 453 33.68 -20.01 -39.57
C HIS A 453 33.88 -18.49 -39.61
N ARG A 454 34.56 -18.03 -40.66
CA ARG A 454 34.90 -16.62 -40.87
C ARG A 454 34.62 -16.25 -42.32
N ILE A 455 34.13 -15.04 -42.54
CA ILE A 455 33.79 -14.48 -43.86
C ILE A 455 34.12 -13.00 -43.87
N GLY A 456 34.66 -12.48 -44.97
CA GLY A 456 35.04 -11.07 -45.09
C GLY A 456 35.60 -10.73 -46.47
N GLY A 457 35.98 -9.46 -46.65
CA GLY A 457 36.40 -8.87 -47.93
C GLY A 457 37.88 -9.04 -48.26
N ASP A 458 38.69 -9.40 -47.27
CA ASP A 458 40.12 -9.58 -47.46
C ASP A 458 40.47 -10.88 -48.17
N ILE A 459 41.32 -10.80 -49.20
CA ILE A 459 41.83 -11.95 -49.94
C ILE A 459 43.31 -11.81 -50.27
N SER A 460 44.10 -12.82 -49.91
CA SER A 460 45.53 -12.91 -50.24
C SER A 460 45.77 -14.09 -51.18
N ILE A 461 46.46 -13.85 -52.30
CA ILE A 461 46.76 -14.88 -53.31
C ILE A 461 48.23 -14.76 -53.69
N ALA A 462 48.91 -15.90 -53.82
CA ALA A 462 50.23 -15.93 -54.45
C ALA A 462 50.48 -17.23 -55.19
N ASP A 463 51.06 -17.14 -56.36
CA ASP A 463 51.29 -18.26 -57.28
C ASP A 463 52.59 -18.07 -58.07
N GLU A 464 52.99 -19.08 -58.82
CA GLU A 464 54.14 -19.01 -59.72
C GLU A 464 53.68 -18.84 -61.17
N ILE A 465 54.35 -17.97 -61.91
CA ILE A 465 54.16 -17.82 -63.35
C ILE A 465 55.50 -17.76 -64.06
N GLU A 466 55.49 -18.03 -65.36
CA GLU A 466 56.67 -17.89 -66.22
C GLU A 466 56.39 -16.80 -67.27
N LEU A 467 57.33 -15.87 -67.42
CA LEU A 467 57.26 -14.77 -68.39
C LEU A 467 58.62 -14.66 -69.07
N GLY A 468 58.67 -14.82 -70.39
CA GLY A 468 59.92 -14.72 -71.16
C GLY A 468 61.02 -15.68 -70.70
N GLY A 469 60.67 -16.92 -70.31
CA GLY A 469 61.61 -17.94 -69.82
C GLY A 469 62.15 -17.69 -68.41
N LYS A 470 61.62 -16.70 -67.69
CA LYS A 470 61.99 -16.37 -66.31
C LYS A 470 60.83 -16.70 -65.37
N LYS A 471 61.16 -17.25 -64.20
CA LYS A 471 60.19 -17.57 -63.14
C LYS A 471 59.90 -16.33 -62.30
N PHE A 472 58.62 -16.04 -62.15
CA PHE A 472 58.11 -14.98 -61.31
C PHE A 472 57.15 -15.54 -60.26
N ILE A 473 57.18 -14.93 -59.09
CA ILE A 473 56.16 -15.15 -58.06
C ILE A 473 55.22 -13.96 -58.12
N VAL A 474 53.96 -14.26 -58.41
CA VAL A 474 52.88 -13.29 -58.36
C VAL A 474 52.29 -13.28 -56.97
N PHE A 475 52.01 -12.10 -56.43
CA PHE A 475 51.36 -11.93 -55.13
C PHE A 475 50.37 -10.78 -55.19
N VAL A 476 49.23 -10.94 -54.55
CA VAL A 476 48.26 -9.86 -54.37
C VAL A 476 47.63 -9.95 -52.99
N ASN A 477 47.54 -8.80 -52.32
CA ASN A 477 46.65 -8.59 -51.19
C ASN A 477 45.52 -7.68 -51.64
N GLY A 478 44.28 -8.14 -51.51
CA GLY A 478 43.10 -7.37 -51.88
C GLY A 478 42.15 -7.21 -50.71
N ASP A 479 41.51 -6.05 -50.65
CA ASP A 479 40.48 -5.73 -49.68
C ASP A 479 39.28 -5.12 -50.41
N ALA A 480 38.20 -5.92 -50.46
CA ALA A 480 36.98 -5.62 -51.17
C ALA A 480 36.03 -4.80 -50.30
N MET A 481 35.47 -3.74 -50.89
CA MET A 481 34.55 -2.81 -50.23
C MET A 481 33.36 -3.53 -49.57
N GLY A 482 33.11 -3.15 -48.32
CA GLY A 482 31.99 -3.65 -47.52
C GLY A 482 32.42 -4.72 -46.52
N LYS A 483 31.51 -5.11 -45.62
CA LYS A 483 31.81 -6.03 -44.51
C LYS A 483 30.99 -7.31 -44.61
N SER A 484 31.50 -8.39 -44.02
CA SER A 484 30.82 -9.70 -44.00
C SER A 484 30.51 -10.23 -45.41
N LEU A 485 29.23 -10.38 -45.78
CA LEU A 485 28.83 -10.99 -47.06
C LEU A 485 29.11 -10.10 -48.28
N GLN A 486 28.96 -8.77 -48.15
CA GLN A 486 29.20 -7.84 -49.25
C GLN A 486 30.67 -7.88 -49.68
N GLY A 487 31.59 -7.65 -48.73
CA GLY A 487 33.03 -7.76 -48.99
C GLY A 487 33.42 -9.15 -49.49
N ALA A 488 32.86 -10.22 -48.90
CA ALA A 488 33.08 -11.58 -49.36
C ALA A 488 32.64 -11.83 -50.81
N GLY A 489 31.55 -11.19 -51.25
CA GLY A 489 31.12 -11.20 -52.65
C GLY A 489 32.18 -10.57 -53.57
N GLY A 490 32.75 -9.43 -53.18
CA GLY A 490 33.85 -8.80 -53.92
C GLY A 490 35.12 -9.66 -53.95
N ALA A 491 35.51 -10.25 -52.82
CA ALA A 491 36.64 -11.18 -52.72
C ALA A 491 36.45 -12.44 -53.60
N LEU A 492 35.22 -12.96 -53.68
CA LEU A 492 34.86 -14.11 -54.51
C LEU A 492 35.05 -13.79 -56.00
N VAL A 493 34.52 -12.65 -56.46
CA VAL A 493 34.69 -12.21 -57.86
C VAL A 493 36.17 -12.01 -58.16
N PHE A 494 36.87 -11.23 -57.32
CA PHE A 494 38.29 -10.96 -57.50
C PHE A 494 39.10 -12.25 -57.60
N GLY A 495 38.94 -13.15 -56.64
CA GLY A 495 39.67 -14.41 -56.60
C GLY A 495 39.39 -15.29 -57.82
N SER A 496 38.16 -15.29 -58.33
CA SER A 496 37.77 -16.07 -59.51
C SER A 496 38.42 -15.53 -60.79
N VAL A 497 38.36 -14.21 -60.99
CA VAL A 497 38.97 -13.53 -62.14
C VAL A 497 40.49 -13.67 -62.10
N PHE A 498 41.10 -13.37 -60.95
CA PHE A 498 42.54 -13.44 -60.77
C PHE A 498 43.06 -14.86 -61.01
N ARG A 499 42.37 -15.88 -60.49
CA ARG A 499 42.72 -17.29 -60.76
C ARG A 499 42.64 -17.64 -62.23
N SER A 500 41.66 -17.11 -62.96
CA SER A 500 41.55 -17.26 -64.41
C SER A 500 42.77 -16.67 -65.12
N ILE A 501 43.18 -15.44 -64.76
CA ILE A 501 44.37 -14.77 -65.32
C ILE A 501 45.63 -15.61 -65.10
N ILE A 502 45.86 -16.12 -63.88
CA ILE A 502 47.02 -16.97 -63.56
C ILE A 502 46.99 -18.27 -64.38
N THR A 503 45.83 -18.92 -64.46
CA THR A 503 45.70 -20.21 -65.15
C THR A 503 45.92 -20.06 -66.66
N GLN A 504 45.38 -19.01 -67.26
CA GLN A 504 45.61 -18.67 -68.67
C GLN A 504 47.10 -18.38 -68.93
N THR A 505 47.75 -17.63 -68.02
CA THR A 505 49.18 -17.31 -68.14
C THR A 505 50.04 -18.58 -68.11
N LYS A 506 49.69 -19.58 -67.29
CA LYS A 506 50.41 -20.87 -67.24
C LYS A 506 50.17 -21.76 -68.47
N SER A 507 49.04 -21.60 -69.14
CA SER A 507 48.67 -22.41 -70.31
C SER A 507 49.23 -21.86 -71.62
N LEU A 508 49.59 -20.57 -71.67
CA LEU A 508 50.14 -19.90 -72.85
C LEU A 508 51.66 -19.92 -72.80
N ASN A 509 52.32 -20.16 -73.93
CA ASN A 509 53.76 -19.94 -74.07
C ASN A 509 54.04 -18.43 -74.15
N THR A 510 54.21 -17.79 -73.00
CA THR A 510 54.42 -16.33 -72.82
C THR A 510 55.86 -15.91 -73.12
N THR A 511 56.37 -16.22 -74.31
CA THR A 511 57.78 -16.01 -74.65
C THR A 511 58.17 -14.53 -74.87
N ASN A 512 57.20 -13.61 -75.05
CA ASN A 512 57.46 -12.21 -75.41
C ASN A 512 56.77 -11.14 -74.55
N ILE A 513 56.20 -11.46 -73.38
CA ILE A 513 55.49 -10.48 -72.55
C ILE A 513 56.43 -9.95 -71.46
N SER A 514 56.58 -8.62 -71.36
CA SER A 514 57.35 -8.00 -70.27
C SER A 514 56.60 -8.08 -68.93
N PRO A 515 57.28 -8.20 -67.77
CA PRO A 515 56.62 -8.25 -66.46
C PRO A 515 55.72 -7.04 -66.19
N LYS A 516 56.17 -5.84 -66.60
CA LYS A 516 55.40 -4.61 -66.50
C LYS A 516 54.12 -4.68 -67.34
N SER A 517 54.22 -5.12 -68.59
CA SER A 517 53.07 -5.26 -69.50
C SER A 517 52.06 -6.29 -69.01
N TRP A 518 52.53 -7.43 -68.47
CA TRP A 518 51.64 -8.45 -67.91
C TRP A 518 50.86 -7.91 -66.70
N LEU A 519 51.53 -7.16 -65.81
CA LEU A 519 50.88 -6.58 -64.64
C LEU A 519 49.79 -5.57 -65.04
N ILE A 520 50.05 -4.69 -66.02
CA ILE A 520 49.03 -3.76 -66.56
C ILE A 520 47.84 -4.51 -67.16
N ASP A 521 48.08 -5.55 -67.97
CA ASP A 521 47.02 -6.35 -68.58
C ASP A 521 46.15 -7.05 -67.53
N ALA A 522 46.78 -7.63 -66.51
CA ALA A 522 46.08 -8.27 -65.40
C ALA A 522 45.21 -7.27 -64.62
N VAL A 523 45.73 -6.08 -64.29
CA VAL A 523 44.96 -5.03 -63.61
C VAL A 523 43.83 -4.51 -64.49
N SER A 524 44.07 -4.32 -65.79
CA SER A 524 43.05 -3.84 -66.74
C SER A 524 41.87 -4.82 -66.83
N LYS A 525 42.14 -6.13 -66.85
CA LYS A 525 41.09 -7.17 -66.81
C LYS A 525 40.26 -7.12 -65.53
N LEU A 526 40.92 -6.89 -64.38
CA LEU A 526 40.22 -6.72 -63.10
C LEU A 526 39.38 -5.44 -63.12
N GLN A 527 39.94 -4.33 -63.59
CA GLN A 527 39.27 -3.04 -63.73
C GLN A 527 38.00 -3.14 -64.56
N THR A 528 38.06 -3.73 -65.75
CA THR A 528 36.87 -3.87 -66.62
C THR A 528 35.72 -4.61 -65.93
N ILE A 529 36.04 -5.64 -65.14
CA ILE A 529 35.02 -6.41 -64.42
C ILE A 529 34.47 -5.62 -63.24
N PHE A 530 35.32 -4.98 -62.43
CA PHE A 530 34.84 -4.22 -61.28
C PHE A 530 34.14 -2.91 -61.66
N GLU A 531 34.51 -2.28 -62.78
CA GLU A 531 33.82 -1.10 -63.31
C GLU A 531 32.40 -1.43 -63.76
N SER A 532 32.14 -2.68 -64.19
CA SER A 532 30.78 -3.15 -64.50
C SER A 532 29.86 -3.21 -63.27
N PHE A 533 30.41 -3.11 -62.05
CA PHE A 533 29.64 -2.99 -60.81
C PHE A 533 29.18 -1.57 -60.51
N ASP A 534 29.49 -0.58 -61.36
CA ASP A 534 28.97 0.79 -61.28
C ASP A 534 29.14 1.41 -59.88
N CYS A 535 30.38 1.37 -59.37
CA CYS A 535 30.76 1.82 -58.02
C CYS A 535 30.09 1.11 -56.83
N SER A 536 29.25 0.08 -57.04
CA SER A 536 28.63 -0.68 -55.95
C SER A 536 29.63 -1.61 -55.23
N MET A 537 30.76 -1.91 -55.88
CA MET A 537 31.86 -2.70 -55.36
C MET A 537 33.17 -2.20 -55.93
N LEU A 538 34.09 -1.80 -55.05
CA LEU A 538 35.47 -1.43 -55.38
C LEU A 538 36.41 -2.34 -54.60
N ILE A 539 37.63 -2.54 -55.10
CA ILE A 539 38.63 -3.32 -54.38
C ILE A 539 39.96 -2.57 -54.35
N SER A 540 40.53 -2.42 -53.15
CA SER A 540 41.91 -1.97 -52.99
C SER A 540 42.84 -3.17 -53.16
N ILE A 541 43.96 -3.00 -53.87
CA ILE A 541 44.93 -4.09 -54.04
C ILE A 541 46.37 -3.61 -53.94
N GLY A 542 47.20 -4.38 -53.25
CA GLY A 542 48.65 -4.37 -53.41
C GLY A 542 49.08 -5.57 -54.24
N PHE A 543 49.54 -5.35 -55.47
CA PHE A 543 49.74 -6.39 -56.48
C PHE A 543 51.14 -6.32 -57.08
N GLY A 544 51.85 -7.45 -57.11
CA GLY A 544 53.20 -7.46 -57.68
C GLY A 544 53.72 -8.80 -58.18
N LEU A 545 54.88 -8.72 -58.80
CA LEU A 545 55.69 -9.80 -59.34
C LEU A 545 57.10 -9.72 -58.77
N ILE A 546 57.68 -10.86 -58.39
CA ILE A 546 59.09 -10.97 -57.99
C ILE A 546 59.80 -11.94 -58.92
N GLU A 547 60.84 -11.49 -59.62
CA GLU A 547 61.72 -12.39 -60.38
C GLU A 547 62.53 -13.25 -59.39
N GLU A 548 62.34 -14.57 -59.45
CA GLU A 548 62.90 -15.51 -58.47
C GLU A 548 64.43 -15.44 -58.37
N LYS A 549 65.12 -15.21 -59.49
CA LYS A 549 66.58 -15.25 -59.55
C LYS A 549 67.26 -13.96 -59.14
N SER A 550 66.70 -12.82 -59.54
CA SER A 550 67.32 -11.50 -59.33
C SER A 550 66.81 -10.82 -58.07
N GLY A 551 65.59 -11.13 -57.62
CA GLY A 551 64.92 -10.39 -56.55
C GLY A 551 64.34 -9.05 -57.03
N MET A 552 64.23 -8.83 -58.34
CA MET A 552 63.59 -7.64 -58.91
C MET A 552 62.07 -7.74 -58.73
N VAL A 553 61.49 -6.72 -58.12
CA VAL A 553 60.06 -6.61 -57.83
C VAL A 553 59.44 -5.59 -58.78
N TYR A 554 58.33 -5.95 -59.41
CA TYR A 554 57.42 -5.04 -60.09
C TYR A 554 56.14 -4.97 -59.27
N TYR A 555 55.75 -3.77 -58.85
CA TYR A 555 54.68 -3.61 -57.88
C TYR A 555 53.76 -2.45 -58.24
N LEU A 556 52.47 -2.64 -57.97
CA LEU A 556 51.41 -1.66 -58.14
C LEU A 556 50.57 -1.64 -56.87
N ASN A 557 50.34 -0.43 -56.37
CA ASN A 557 49.38 -0.18 -55.30
C ASN A 557 48.16 0.53 -55.91
N ALA A 558 46.97 -0.02 -55.68
CA ALA A 558 45.68 0.58 -56.04
C ALA A 558 44.92 0.89 -54.74
N GLU A 559 45.17 2.09 -54.19
CA GLU A 559 44.55 2.61 -52.95
C GLU A 559 44.54 1.60 -51.78
N HIS A 560 45.53 0.72 -51.73
CA HIS A 560 45.76 -0.23 -50.66
C HIS A 560 46.78 0.38 -49.67
N PRO A 561 46.74 0.04 -48.37
CA PRO A 561 47.70 0.58 -47.43
C PRO A 561 49.15 0.30 -47.85
N TRP A 562 50.01 1.30 -47.73
CA TRP A 562 51.38 1.26 -48.27
C TRP A 562 52.19 0.05 -47.78
N THR A 563 52.97 -0.52 -48.69
CA THR A 563 53.79 -1.69 -48.47
C THR A 563 55.04 -1.35 -47.69
N VAL A 564 55.40 -2.23 -46.77
CA VAL A 564 56.56 -2.04 -45.89
C VAL A 564 57.73 -2.88 -46.36
N LEU A 565 58.88 -2.25 -46.61
CA LEU A 565 60.18 -2.91 -46.71
C LEU A 565 60.84 -2.94 -45.34
N TYR A 566 61.11 -4.15 -44.84
CA TYR A 566 61.86 -4.37 -43.61
C TYR A 566 63.26 -4.89 -43.94
N ARG A 567 64.28 -4.07 -43.64
CA ARG A 567 65.69 -4.33 -43.93
C ARG A 567 66.55 -3.92 -42.75
N ASP A 568 67.49 -4.79 -42.35
CA ASP A 568 68.46 -4.53 -41.28
C ASP A 568 67.84 -4.01 -39.96
N GLY A 569 66.66 -4.51 -39.62
CA GLY A 569 65.96 -4.13 -38.39
C GLY A 569 65.05 -2.91 -38.49
N LYS A 570 65.01 -2.21 -39.63
CA LYS A 570 64.20 -1.01 -39.85
C LYS A 570 63.08 -1.24 -40.86
N ALA A 571 61.91 -0.65 -40.61
CA ALA A 571 60.76 -0.67 -41.51
C ALA A 571 60.58 0.68 -42.21
N GLY A 572 60.25 0.67 -43.51
CA GLY A 572 59.89 1.87 -44.26
C GLY A 572 58.92 1.58 -45.39
N TYR A 573 58.08 2.57 -45.74
CA TYR A 573 57.18 2.46 -46.89
C TYR A 573 57.94 2.57 -48.22
N ILE A 574 57.47 1.88 -49.25
CA ILE A 574 58.04 1.96 -50.61
C ILE A 574 57.23 2.85 -51.55
N GLU A 575 55.99 3.17 -51.17
CA GLU A 575 55.07 4.07 -51.86
C GLU A 575 54.98 5.45 -51.18
N ASP A 576 54.47 6.39 -51.97
CA ASP A 576 54.03 7.73 -51.58
C ASP A 576 52.71 8.08 -52.32
N GLU A 577 52.18 9.27 -52.07
CA GLU A 577 50.93 9.73 -52.71
C GLU A 577 51.00 9.78 -54.24
N ASN A 578 52.19 10.00 -54.82
CA ASN A 578 52.39 10.10 -56.27
C ASN A 578 52.54 8.74 -56.97
N THR A 579 52.63 7.66 -56.20
CA THR A 579 52.87 6.31 -56.71
C THR A 579 51.74 5.34 -56.42
N THR A 580 50.62 5.84 -55.88
CA THR A 580 49.41 5.08 -55.57
C THR A 580 48.36 5.29 -56.67
N SER A 581 47.88 4.21 -57.27
CA SER A 581 46.80 4.23 -58.28
C SER A 581 45.42 4.22 -57.60
N LEU A 582 44.36 4.58 -58.32
CA LEU A 582 42.97 4.51 -57.81
C LEU A 582 42.52 3.05 -57.58
N LYS A 583 41.51 2.84 -56.71
CA LYS A 583 40.92 1.50 -56.49
C LYS A 583 40.40 0.90 -57.80
N ILE A 584 40.49 -0.42 -57.87
CA ILE A 584 39.97 -1.17 -59.00
C ILE A 584 38.44 -1.10 -58.99
N GLY A 585 37.86 -0.74 -60.14
CA GLY A 585 36.44 -0.48 -60.35
C GLY A 585 36.06 1.00 -60.37
N PHE A 586 36.99 1.91 -60.07
CA PHE A 586 36.73 3.35 -60.17
C PHE A 586 36.45 3.72 -61.65
N PRO A 587 35.43 4.54 -61.98
CA PRO A 587 35.02 4.69 -63.37
C PRO A 587 36.10 5.39 -64.21
N SER A 588 36.44 4.75 -65.33
CA SER A 588 37.49 5.19 -66.25
C SER A 588 37.21 6.56 -66.87
N SER A 589 35.94 6.96 -66.97
CA SER A 589 35.50 8.27 -67.46
C SER A 589 36.01 9.45 -66.62
N PHE A 590 36.39 9.21 -65.37
CA PHE A 590 36.92 10.24 -64.45
C PHE A 590 38.45 10.21 -64.33
N MET A 591 39.14 9.30 -65.03
CA MET A 591 40.61 9.20 -64.99
C MET A 591 41.25 10.05 -66.10
N GLN A 592 42.18 10.95 -65.76
CA GLN A 592 43.00 11.71 -66.72
C GLN A 592 44.49 11.38 -66.50
N GLY A 593 45.18 10.84 -67.51
CA GLY A 593 46.64 10.55 -67.45
C GLY A 593 47.01 9.06 -67.41
N GLU A 594 48.23 8.73 -66.95
CA GLU A 594 48.65 7.33 -66.74
C GLU A 594 47.79 6.68 -65.66
N VAL A 595 47.09 5.60 -66.05
CA VAL A 595 46.06 4.93 -65.24
C VAL A 595 46.66 4.09 -64.10
N TYR A 596 47.91 3.61 -64.27
CA TYR A 596 48.54 2.64 -63.37
C TYR A 596 50.02 2.93 -63.16
N TYR A 597 50.41 3.21 -61.93
CA TYR A 597 51.81 3.44 -61.55
C TYR A 597 52.48 2.12 -61.15
N ILE A 598 53.49 1.71 -61.92
CA ILE A 598 54.29 0.51 -61.61
C ILE A 598 55.63 0.93 -61.07
N GLN A 599 55.86 0.59 -59.81
CA GLN A 599 57.14 0.74 -59.14
C GLN A 599 58.03 -0.48 -59.39
N THR A 600 59.34 -0.24 -59.38
CA THR A 600 60.34 -1.31 -59.42
C THR A 600 61.29 -1.22 -58.24
N LEU A 601 61.49 -2.33 -57.54
CA LEU A 601 62.34 -2.41 -56.36
C LEU A 601 63.29 -3.60 -56.46
N GLN A 602 64.57 -3.39 -56.17
CA GLN A 602 65.55 -4.47 -56.09
C GLN A 602 65.68 -4.96 -54.65
N LEU A 603 65.29 -6.21 -54.39
CA LEU A 603 65.48 -6.85 -53.08
C LEU A 603 66.91 -7.33 -52.90
N LYS A 604 67.40 -7.23 -51.67
CA LYS A 604 68.63 -7.81 -51.15
C LYS A 604 68.31 -9.06 -50.34
N LYS A 605 69.33 -9.91 -50.19
CA LYS A 605 69.23 -11.13 -49.39
C LYS A 605 68.73 -10.79 -47.97
N SER A 606 67.74 -11.53 -47.49
CA SER A 606 67.05 -11.37 -46.19
C SER A 606 66.04 -10.22 -46.09
N ASP A 607 65.84 -9.43 -47.15
CA ASP A 607 64.78 -8.42 -47.16
C ASP A 607 63.40 -9.07 -46.99
N ILE A 608 62.51 -8.35 -46.30
CA ILE A 608 61.12 -8.74 -46.10
C ILE A 608 60.22 -7.64 -46.61
N LEU A 609 59.34 -7.97 -47.55
CA LEU A 609 58.24 -7.12 -48.01
C LEU A 609 56.96 -7.52 -47.27
N ILE A 610 56.23 -6.54 -46.72
CA ILE A 610 55.00 -6.76 -45.97
C ILE A 610 53.88 -5.90 -46.52
N LEU A 611 52.80 -6.55 -46.96
CA LEU A 611 51.56 -5.92 -47.39
C LEU A 611 50.50 -6.14 -46.33
N GLY A 612 49.50 -5.26 -46.25
CA GLY A 612 48.34 -5.49 -45.40
C GLY A 612 47.13 -4.63 -45.75
N SER A 613 45.93 -5.14 -45.48
CA SER A 613 44.67 -4.40 -45.63
C SER A 613 44.51 -3.30 -44.59
N ASP A 614 43.50 -2.45 -44.80
CA ASP A 614 43.19 -1.28 -43.98
C ASP A 614 42.96 -1.63 -42.50
N GLY A 615 42.48 -2.84 -42.20
CA GLY A 615 42.32 -3.34 -40.83
C GLY A 615 43.61 -3.35 -40.01
N ARG A 616 44.80 -3.24 -40.62
CA ARG A 616 46.06 -3.07 -39.88
C ARG A 616 46.22 -1.67 -39.25
N ASP A 617 45.51 -0.68 -39.81
CA ASP A 617 45.55 0.73 -39.44
C ASP A 617 44.27 1.16 -38.69
N ASP A 618 43.13 0.50 -38.96
CA ASP A 618 41.80 0.69 -38.35
C ASP A 618 41.68 0.08 -36.93
N ILE A 619 42.37 0.71 -35.99
CA ILE A 619 42.44 0.30 -34.58
C ILE A 619 41.61 1.24 -33.71
N ASP A 620 40.64 0.70 -32.98
CA ASP A 620 39.88 1.40 -31.95
C ASP A 620 40.68 1.43 -30.63
N GLU A 621 41.10 2.64 -30.23
CA GLU A 621 41.87 2.95 -29.03
C GLU A 621 40.99 3.52 -27.90
N SER A 622 39.66 3.41 -28.01
CA SER A 622 38.74 4.08 -27.09
C SER A 622 38.77 3.50 -25.67
N TYR A 623 39.17 2.23 -25.49
CA TYR A 623 39.15 1.51 -24.20
C TYR A 623 37.86 1.75 -23.36
N GLY A 624 36.70 1.90 -24.01
CA GLY A 624 35.41 2.19 -23.35
C GLY A 624 35.14 3.66 -23.00
N ARG A 625 35.93 4.61 -23.52
CA ARG A 625 35.72 6.08 -23.45
C ARG A 625 35.24 6.61 -24.81
N GLU A 626 35.34 7.93 -25.04
CA GLU A 626 35.01 8.57 -26.32
C GLU A 626 35.68 7.86 -27.51
N TYR A 627 34.94 7.75 -28.61
CA TYR A 627 35.35 7.06 -29.84
C TYR A 627 36.64 7.68 -30.42
N ARG A 628 37.73 6.90 -30.43
CA ARG A 628 39.03 7.27 -30.99
C ARG A 628 39.59 6.12 -31.83
N ILE A 629 39.73 6.37 -33.13
CA ILE A 629 40.46 5.50 -34.05
C ILE A 629 41.91 5.99 -34.14
N ASN A 630 42.86 5.07 -34.24
CA ASN A 630 44.26 5.38 -34.50
C ASN A 630 44.43 6.33 -35.70
N SER A 631 45.19 7.41 -35.49
CA SER A 631 45.55 8.36 -36.55
C SER A 631 47.05 8.44 -36.80
N ASP A 632 47.87 7.57 -36.17
CA ASP A 632 49.33 7.54 -36.37
C ASP A 632 49.65 6.69 -37.63
N PRO A 633 50.08 7.31 -38.75
CA PRO A 633 50.41 6.58 -39.99
C PRO A 633 51.69 5.73 -39.86
N LEU A 634 52.47 5.91 -38.80
CA LEU A 634 53.69 5.15 -38.51
C LEU A 634 53.45 3.98 -37.56
N LEU A 635 52.22 3.80 -37.06
CA LEU A 635 51.88 2.75 -36.09
C LEU A 635 52.24 1.37 -36.64
N PHE A 636 51.87 1.11 -37.90
CA PHE A 636 52.15 -0.16 -38.56
C PHE A 636 53.64 -0.41 -38.73
N LEU A 637 54.45 0.60 -39.08
CA LEU A 637 55.91 0.47 -39.16
C LEU A 637 56.51 0.05 -37.81
N LYS A 638 56.09 0.69 -36.71
CA LYS A 638 56.51 0.32 -35.35
C LYS A 638 56.13 -1.13 -35.04
N ALA A 639 54.93 -1.56 -35.42
CA ALA A 639 54.47 -2.93 -35.21
C ALA A 639 55.28 -3.95 -36.03
N VAL A 640 55.70 -3.59 -37.25
CA VAL A 640 56.60 -4.39 -38.09
C VAL A 640 57.98 -4.56 -37.43
N GLU A 641 58.54 -3.48 -36.89
CA GLU A 641 59.85 -3.49 -36.21
C GLU A 641 59.82 -4.31 -34.92
N GLU A 642 58.82 -4.09 -34.06
CA GLU A 642 58.60 -4.87 -32.84
C GLU A 642 58.39 -6.35 -33.13
N GLY A 643 57.63 -6.65 -34.20
CA GLY A 643 57.37 -8.00 -34.67
C GLY A 643 58.54 -8.64 -35.42
N ARG A 644 59.64 -7.91 -35.65
CA ARG A 644 60.81 -8.36 -36.44
C ARG A 644 60.44 -8.92 -37.81
N GLY A 645 59.41 -8.34 -38.44
CA GLY A 645 58.87 -8.81 -39.72
C GLY A 645 58.14 -10.15 -39.68
N GLU A 646 57.72 -10.66 -38.51
CA GLU A 646 56.93 -11.89 -38.38
C GLU A 646 55.44 -11.60 -38.15
N LEU A 647 54.58 -12.05 -39.07
CA LEU A 647 53.16 -11.71 -39.13
C LEU A 647 52.38 -11.91 -37.83
N LYS A 648 52.64 -13.02 -37.11
CA LYS A 648 51.96 -13.31 -35.84
C LYS A 648 52.33 -12.32 -34.73
N TYR A 649 53.56 -11.82 -34.71
CA TYR A 649 54.02 -10.86 -33.72
C TYR A 649 53.59 -9.44 -34.08
N ILE A 650 53.58 -9.10 -35.37
CA ILE A 650 53.01 -7.85 -35.89
C ILE A 650 51.55 -7.75 -35.47
N TYR A 651 50.77 -8.82 -35.72
CA TYR A 651 49.38 -8.90 -35.32
C TYR A 651 49.17 -8.70 -33.81
N LYS A 652 50.01 -9.35 -32.98
CA LYS A 652 49.95 -9.19 -31.51
C LYS A 652 50.29 -7.77 -31.07
N SER A 653 51.27 -7.13 -31.71
CA SER A 653 51.63 -5.73 -31.44
C SER A 653 50.45 -4.81 -31.76
N ILE A 654 49.81 -4.97 -32.93
CA ILE A 654 48.61 -4.23 -33.33
C ILE A 654 47.47 -4.39 -32.29
N VAL A 655 47.12 -5.63 -31.94
CA VAL A 655 46.02 -5.90 -30.98
C VAL A 655 46.35 -5.49 -29.55
N SER A 656 47.62 -5.36 -29.18
CA SER A 656 48.00 -4.85 -27.86
C SER A 656 47.72 -3.35 -27.69
N ARG A 657 47.51 -2.63 -28.80
CA ARG A 657 47.29 -1.18 -28.83
C ARG A 657 45.80 -0.81 -28.90
N GLY A 658 44.93 -1.73 -29.33
CA GLY A 658 43.48 -1.53 -29.39
C GLY A 658 42.74 -2.69 -30.06
N SER A 659 41.45 -2.49 -30.35
CA SER A 659 40.60 -3.51 -30.99
C SER A 659 40.41 -3.25 -32.49
N LEU A 660 40.38 -4.31 -33.30
CA LEU A 660 40.27 -4.19 -34.77
C LEU A 660 38.84 -3.85 -35.19
N VAL A 661 38.69 -2.82 -36.02
CA VAL A 661 37.39 -2.36 -36.54
C VAL A 661 37.04 -3.02 -37.88
N ASP A 662 38.03 -3.59 -38.57
CA ASP A 662 37.85 -4.26 -39.86
C ASP A 662 38.50 -5.65 -39.99
N ASP A 663 38.32 -6.26 -41.15
CA ASP A 663 39.05 -7.43 -41.63
C ASP A 663 40.55 -7.10 -41.70
N ILE A 664 41.44 -8.02 -41.28
CA ILE A 664 42.89 -7.82 -41.40
C ILE A 664 43.53 -8.97 -42.16
N SER A 665 44.30 -8.61 -43.18
CA SER A 665 45.11 -9.49 -43.99
C SER A 665 46.53 -8.95 -44.05
N LEU A 666 47.51 -9.83 -43.93
CA LEU A 666 48.92 -9.51 -44.04
C LEU A 666 49.60 -10.53 -44.93
N ILE A 667 50.41 -10.05 -45.87
CA ILE A 667 51.30 -10.88 -46.68
C ILE A 667 52.73 -10.55 -46.30
N LYS A 668 53.53 -11.58 -46.04
CA LYS A 668 54.98 -11.49 -45.85
C LYS A 668 55.68 -12.17 -47.01
N ILE A 669 56.64 -11.49 -47.63
CA ILE A 669 57.49 -12.03 -48.68
C ILE A 669 58.95 -11.83 -48.31
N LYS A 670 59.71 -12.91 -48.16
CA LYS A 670 61.13 -12.88 -47.79
C LYS A 670 62.00 -13.38 -48.92
N TYR A 671 63.01 -12.60 -49.31
CA TYR A 671 64.04 -13.00 -50.27
C TYR A 671 65.23 -13.66 -49.54
N LEU A 672 65.69 -14.83 -49.99
CA LEU A 672 66.62 -15.72 -49.27
C LEU A 672 68.05 -15.73 -49.79
#